data_AF-A0A2V2EHZ9-F1
#
_entry.id   AF-A0A2V2EHZ9-F1
#
_cell.length_a   1.000
_cell.length_b   1.000
_cell.length_c   1.000
_cell.angle_alpha   90.00
_cell.angle_beta   90.00
_cell.angle_gamma   90.00
#
_symmetry.space_group_name_H-M   'P 1'
#
loop_
_entity.id
_entity.type
_entity.pdbx_description
1 polymer ?
#
loop_
_entity_poly.entity_id
_entity_poly.type
_entity_poly.pdbx_seq_one_letter_code
_entity_poly.pdbx_strand_id
1 'polypeptide(L)'
;MIVIAVIAILAAVLIPTFTTLIDRANRSSDESAVYNMNLILSSDEAMNGKPENVSQAMDILSEAGMDAREYRALAKNHTFFYNLQENRVMYIDTTTYEISYPGEYAGTNYADFVGWYNLEGRMAGDDSWKTGGAGVAFQQLSTYTGSTDDERLKNAISTLTGDGAEEQKDVTVKNDEDEIVIAKISTAEKLISVVDYIEADEKNGEGFTVILGDDVDLKNSEWKPVDEFAGSFYGNGKVIDNLQMTDITADSISISAATTNSNYTFYGFISIFSGEYFGDVIFSNVVIDQPGSGYISDEGMNTNNHTAAVAIGAVYAEGDKALKTTIDKVTVGGMRDEKGEIVSDGVSKIVGYNRTAGVVGYVGGRAMTDKDKANKHSSVLPKGSSVTIQNCVNYATVESAAASYSSYATAGGILSITNQRGENTLLKIYKCQNRGVIRGQWVGGIMADSWASNTTAKNGSSWTPSIVEDKTSMINGETYACIANSGSFKYNNAGKIVIENCDNYGNLVGRLKISPNINKDNKPDNISQSIMVGGIFGHYTDSAGITFGSKYSYDAKKGEWKQHVDSREALTNYRVEIKDCENYGEISYENEYENSKYTYTGTVVLGKIAALQYGEKTNTFEKMLPTGKNEYYPSQGATSKITFASIVFNADNFEGVDKTMSAYEAKYYGAEGVGGIFLTNNTGTGELNGTATGNTIIIFEGTTVGYSAV
;
A
#
# COMPACT_ATOMS: atom_id res chain seq x y z
N MET A 1 -44.97 43.71 28.39
CA MET A 1 -45.23 43.69 26.92
C MET A 1 -44.45 44.78 26.18
N ILE A 2 -44.49 46.06 26.59
CA ILE A 2 -43.77 47.15 25.88
C ILE A 2 -42.26 46.93 25.80
N VAL A 3 -41.61 46.50 26.90
CA VAL A 3 -40.15 46.26 26.91
C VAL A 3 -39.74 45.13 25.96
N ILE A 4 -40.54 44.06 25.87
CA ILE A 4 -40.29 42.94 24.95
C ILE A 4 -40.46 43.40 23.49
N ALA A 5 -41.47 44.24 23.20
CA ALA A 5 -41.68 44.81 21.87
C ALA A 5 -40.56 45.75 21.43
N VAL A 6 -40.05 46.58 22.35
CA VAL A 6 -38.92 47.49 22.07
C VAL A 6 -37.62 46.71 21.82
N ILE A 7 -37.34 45.68 22.61
CA ILE A 7 -36.18 44.80 22.40
C ILE A 7 -36.29 44.07 21.05
N ALA A 8 -37.48 43.58 20.68
CA ALA A 8 -37.70 42.90 19.41
C ALA A 8 -37.50 43.82 18.20
N ILE A 9 -37.97 45.07 18.26
CA ILE A 9 -37.78 46.05 17.19
C ILE A 9 -36.31 46.45 17.06
N LEU A 10 -35.62 46.68 18.18
CA LEU A 10 -34.18 46.99 18.18
C LEU A 10 -33.37 45.84 17.60
N ALA A 11 -33.65 44.59 18.02
CA ALA A 11 -32.99 43.41 17.48
C ALA A 11 -33.25 43.24 15.96
N ALA A 12 -34.48 43.48 15.50
CA ALA A 12 -34.86 43.37 14.09
C ALA A 12 -34.11 44.37 13.17
N VAL A 13 -33.69 45.52 13.69
CA VAL A 13 -32.91 46.51 12.92
C VAL A 13 -31.40 46.31 13.11
N LEU A 14 -30.96 45.98 14.33
CA LEU A 14 -29.54 45.87 14.67
C LEU A 14 -28.90 44.60 14.09
N ILE A 15 -29.57 43.45 14.14
CA ILE A 15 -29.00 42.17 13.68
C ILE A 15 -28.65 42.21 12.19
N PRO A 16 -29.54 42.64 11.26
CA PRO A 16 -29.17 42.78 9.85
C PRO A 16 -28.03 43.78 9.65
N THR A 17 -28.06 44.91 10.36
CA THR A 17 -27.05 45.96 10.23
C THR A 17 -25.66 45.49 10.65
N PHE A 18 -25.53 44.84 11.82
CA PHE A 18 -24.25 44.29 12.27
C PHE A 18 -23.78 43.14 11.39
N THR A 19 -24.69 42.29 10.90
CA THR A 19 -24.33 41.19 9.99
C THR A 19 -23.74 41.73 8.69
N THR A 20 -24.34 42.77 8.10
CA THR A 20 -23.80 43.43 6.89
C THR A 20 -22.47 44.14 7.14
N LEU A 21 -22.28 44.75 8.32
CA LEU A 21 -21.02 45.40 8.70
C LEU A 21 -19.87 44.40 8.88
N ILE A 22 -20.14 43.27 9.56
CA ILE A 22 -19.18 42.19 9.74
C ILE A 22 -18.80 41.60 8.37
N ASP A 23 -19.79 41.33 7.50
CA ASP A 23 -19.50 40.78 6.17
C ASP A 23 -18.63 41.73 5.33
N ARG A 24 -18.91 43.05 5.36
CA ARG A 24 -18.06 44.04 4.68
C ARG A 24 -16.64 44.13 5.23
N ALA A 25 -16.49 44.03 6.56
CA ALA A 25 -15.17 44.04 7.19
C ALA A 25 -14.38 42.78 6.80
N ASN A 26 -15.04 41.62 6.77
CA ASN A 26 -14.45 40.36 6.33
C ASN A 26 -14.00 40.44 4.87
N ARG A 27 -14.86 40.92 3.95
CA ARG A 27 -14.49 41.12 2.54
C ARG A 27 -13.27 42.03 2.38
N SER A 28 -13.20 43.13 3.13
CA SER A 28 -12.05 44.04 3.08
C SER A 28 -10.75 43.37 3.59
N SER A 29 -10.85 42.50 4.59
CA SER A 29 -9.72 41.70 5.08
C SER A 29 -9.26 40.69 4.02
N ASP A 30 -10.22 39.99 3.40
CA ASP A 30 -10.00 39.00 2.36
C ASP A 30 -9.35 39.63 1.12
N GLU A 31 -9.87 40.76 0.62
CA GLU A 31 -9.29 41.52 -0.50
C GLU A 31 -7.86 41.99 -0.21
N SER A 32 -7.58 42.39 1.04
CA SER A 32 -6.23 42.80 1.46
C SER A 32 -5.25 41.63 1.43
N ALA A 33 -5.70 40.43 1.84
CA ALA A 33 -4.89 39.22 1.74
C ALA A 33 -4.58 38.88 0.27
N VAL A 34 -5.59 38.90 -0.60
CA VAL A 34 -5.41 38.66 -2.05
C VAL A 34 -4.47 39.68 -2.69
N TYR A 35 -4.59 40.96 -2.33
CA TYR A 35 -3.67 42.00 -2.80
C TYR A 35 -2.22 41.70 -2.43
N ASN A 36 -1.96 41.38 -1.15
CA ASN A 36 -0.61 41.06 -0.70
C ASN A 36 -0.07 39.81 -1.40
N MET A 37 -0.89 38.77 -1.60
CA MET A 37 -0.45 37.52 -2.24
C MET A 37 -0.07 37.78 -3.69
N ASN A 38 -0.91 38.52 -4.42
CA ASN A 38 -0.65 38.88 -5.80
C ASN A 38 0.57 39.81 -5.95
N LEU A 39 0.85 40.66 -4.97
CA LEU A 39 2.05 41.49 -4.97
C LEU A 39 3.33 40.64 -4.86
N ILE A 40 3.33 39.64 -3.98
CA ILE A 40 4.46 38.69 -3.82
C ILE A 40 4.65 37.88 -5.11
N LEU A 41 3.59 37.26 -5.62
CA LEU A 41 3.64 36.45 -6.85
C LEU A 41 4.11 37.27 -8.05
N SER A 42 3.61 38.50 -8.22
CA SER A 42 4.03 39.39 -9.31
C SER A 42 5.49 39.83 -9.17
N SER A 43 5.97 40.02 -7.94
CA SER A 43 7.36 40.40 -7.68
C SER A 43 8.32 39.25 -7.99
N ASP A 44 7.98 38.03 -7.59
CA ASP A 44 8.77 36.83 -7.89
C ASP A 44 8.75 36.54 -9.40
N GLU A 45 7.58 36.65 -10.04
CA GLU A 45 7.43 36.47 -11.49
C GLU A 45 8.36 37.39 -12.31
N ALA A 46 8.55 38.63 -11.86
CA ALA A 46 9.44 39.58 -12.51
C ALA A 46 10.94 39.21 -12.39
N MET A 47 11.32 38.40 -11.39
CA MET A 47 12.70 38.00 -11.12
C MET A 47 13.02 36.59 -11.65
N ASN A 48 12.09 35.66 -11.45
CA ASN A 48 12.29 34.22 -11.63
C ASN A 48 11.39 33.61 -12.70
N GLY A 49 10.44 34.37 -13.25
CA GLY A 49 9.41 33.86 -14.16
C GLY A 49 8.21 33.26 -13.42
N LYS A 50 7.19 32.81 -14.17
CA LYS A 50 6.00 32.19 -13.56
C LYS A 50 6.36 30.85 -12.92
N PRO A 51 5.73 30.48 -11.79
CA PRO A 51 5.89 29.17 -11.20
C PRO A 51 5.42 28.07 -12.16
N GLU A 52 6.12 26.94 -12.17
CA GLU A 52 5.82 25.80 -13.04
C GLU A 52 4.59 25.02 -12.57
N ASN A 53 4.35 25.00 -11.26
CA ASN A 53 3.24 24.31 -10.62
C ASN A 53 2.75 25.08 -9.39
N VAL A 54 1.63 24.65 -8.83
CA VAL A 54 0.96 25.38 -7.75
C VAL A 54 1.69 25.23 -6.43
N SER A 55 2.34 24.08 -6.18
CA SER A 55 3.16 23.89 -4.99
C SER A 55 4.27 24.93 -4.91
N GLN A 56 4.96 25.20 -6.02
CA GLN A 56 5.95 26.27 -6.12
C GLN A 56 5.35 27.65 -5.83
N ALA A 57 4.15 27.94 -6.34
CA ALA A 57 3.45 29.20 -6.04
C ALA A 57 3.14 29.34 -4.54
N MET A 58 2.72 28.25 -3.88
CA MET A 58 2.46 28.25 -2.43
C MET A 58 3.75 28.38 -1.61
N ASP A 59 4.85 27.78 -2.07
CA ASP A 59 6.15 27.89 -1.43
C ASP A 59 6.71 29.33 -1.52
N ILE A 60 6.58 29.98 -2.68
CA ILE A 60 6.93 31.40 -2.86
C ILE A 60 6.17 32.28 -1.85
N LEU A 61 4.86 32.04 -1.68
CA LEU A 61 4.04 32.77 -0.71
C LEU A 61 4.49 32.51 0.73
N SER A 62 4.75 31.24 1.08
CA SER A 62 5.20 30.82 2.41
C SER A 62 6.58 31.39 2.78
N GLU A 63 7.54 31.36 1.84
CA GLU A 63 8.88 31.94 2.01
C GLU A 63 8.83 33.45 2.26
N ALA A 64 7.85 34.13 1.68
CA ALA A 64 7.60 35.55 1.89
C ALA A 64 6.77 35.85 3.16
N GLY A 65 6.49 34.84 3.99
CA GLY A 65 5.79 34.97 5.27
C GLY A 65 4.27 34.98 5.17
N MET A 66 3.71 34.55 4.04
CA MET A 66 2.27 34.37 3.86
C MET A 66 1.96 32.91 3.54
N ASP A 67 1.64 32.14 4.58
CA ASP A 67 1.22 30.76 4.38
C ASP A 67 -0.20 30.72 3.79
N ALA A 68 -0.27 30.68 2.46
CA ALA A 68 -1.52 30.64 1.70
C ALA A 68 -2.44 29.49 2.16
N ARG A 69 -1.85 28.38 2.62
CA ARG A 69 -2.57 27.17 3.05
C ARG A 69 -3.39 27.41 4.32
N GLU A 70 -3.09 28.44 5.11
CA GLU A 70 -3.87 28.83 6.29
C GLU A 70 -5.02 29.82 5.99
N TYR A 71 -5.08 30.39 4.78
CA TYR A 71 -6.11 31.37 4.44
C TYR A 71 -7.43 30.69 4.05
N ARG A 72 -8.51 31.10 4.72
CA ARG A 72 -9.89 30.76 4.35
C ARG A 72 -10.70 32.05 4.29
N ALA A 73 -11.61 32.16 3.32
CA ALA A 73 -12.43 33.36 3.17
C ALA A 73 -13.25 33.59 4.44
N LEU A 74 -13.17 34.82 4.96
CA LEU A 74 -13.90 35.23 6.15
C LEU A 74 -15.33 35.66 5.80
N ALA A 75 -15.55 36.19 4.60
CA ALA A 75 -16.87 36.59 4.16
C ALA A 75 -17.72 35.37 3.77
N LYS A 76 -19.04 35.51 3.91
CA LYS A 76 -19.96 34.43 3.51
C LYS A 76 -20.04 34.33 1.99
N ASN A 77 -20.22 33.13 1.48
CA ASN A 77 -20.39 32.84 0.05
C ASN A 77 -19.24 33.35 -0.81
N HIS A 78 -18.02 33.36 -0.27
CA HIS A 78 -16.82 33.69 -1.01
C HIS A 78 -15.74 32.67 -0.75
N THR A 79 -14.78 32.58 -1.66
CA THR A 79 -13.63 31.68 -1.55
C THR A 79 -12.43 32.23 -2.31
N PHE A 80 -11.25 31.72 -1.98
CA PHE A 80 -10.00 32.05 -2.67
C PHE A 80 -9.60 30.92 -3.62
N PHE A 81 -9.23 31.28 -4.84
CA PHE A 81 -8.61 30.38 -5.80
C PHE A 81 -7.40 31.02 -6.44
N TYR A 82 -6.35 30.24 -6.65
CA TYR A 82 -5.20 30.60 -7.45
C TYR A 82 -5.39 30.11 -8.90
N ASN A 83 -5.11 30.97 -9.86
CA ASN A 83 -5.03 30.59 -11.28
C ASN A 83 -3.56 30.47 -11.71
N LEU A 84 -3.16 29.30 -12.19
CA LEU A 84 -1.78 29.04 -12.61
C LEU A 84 -1.38 29.80 -13.87
N GLN A 85 -2.29 29.98 -14.83
CA GLN A 85 -1.99 30.66 -16.09
C GLN A 85 -1.78 32.16 -15.88
N GLU A 86 -2.63 32.78 -15.08
CA GLU A 86 -2.54 34.20 -14.74
C GLU A 86 -1.48 34.46 -13.65
N ASN A 87 -1.08 33.42 -12.89
CA ASN A 87 -0.23 33.52 -11.70
C ASN A 87 -0.81 34.51 -10.67
N ARG A 88 -2.12 34.41 -10.40
CA ARG A 88 -2.85 35.30 -9.50
C ARG A 88 -3.81 34.54 -8.61
N VAL A 89 -3.88 34.93 -7.34
CA VAL A 89 -4.97 34.61 -6.43
C VAL A 89 -6.16 35.52 -6.74
N MET A 90 -7.34 34.90 -6.79
CA MET A 90 -8.62 35.52 -7.08
C MET A 90 -9.62 35.16 -5.98
N TYR A 91 -10.48 36.12 -5.69
CA TYR A 91 -11.54 36.05 -4.71
C TYR A 91 -12.87 35.94 -5.45
N ILE A 92 -13.60 34.85 -5.24
CA ILE A 92 -14.76 34.46 -6.05
C ILE A 92 -16.02 34.48 -5.19
N ASP A 93 -17.12 35.03 -5.71
CA ASP A 93 -18.44 34.90 -5.09
C ASP A 93 -19.04 33.55 -5.49
N THR A 94 -19.25 32.65 -4.53
CA THR A 94 -19.71 31.28 -4.77
C THR A 94 -21.20 31.18 -5.08
N THR A 95 -21.94 32.29 -5.04
CA THR A 95 -23.37 32.35 -5.42
C THR A 95 -23.51 32.62 -6.92
N THR A 96 -22.66 33.49 -7.45
CA THR A 96 -22.69 33.94 -8.85
C THR A 96 -21.62 33.29 -9.72
N TYR A 97 -20.59 32.71 -9.10
CA TYR A 97 -19.39 32.19 -9.75
C TYR A 97 -18.61 33.26 -10.51
N GLU A 98 -18.74 34.52 -10.10
CA GLU A 98 -17.99 35.65 -10.65
C GLU A 98 -16.79 36.00 -9.77
N ILE A 99 -15.68 36.39 -10.42
CA ILE A 99 -14.52 36.93 -9.74
C ILE A 99 -14.90 38.29 -9.14
N SER A 100 -14.69 38.45 -7.84
CA SER A 100 -14.93 39.69 -7.10
C SER A 100 -13.68 40.57 -7.00
N TYR A 101 -12.50 39.95 -6.90
CA TYR A 101 -11.21 40.63 -6.82
C TYR A 101 -10.09 39.69 -7.32
N PRO A 102 -9.01 40.16 -7.97
CA PRO A 102 -8.62 41.55 -8.22
C PRO A 102 -9.50 42.26 -9.24
N GLY A 103 -9.54 43.60 -9.15
CA GLY A 103 -10.45 44.43 -9.95
C GLY A 103 -10.27 44.32 -11.47
N GLU A 104 -9.14 43.81 -11.94
CA GLU A 104 -8.85 43.57 -13.36
C GLU A 104 -9.69 42.43 -13.97
N TYR A 105 -10.14 41.47 -13.14
CA TYR A 105 -10.96 40.33 -13.57
C TYR A 105 -12.41 40.40 -13.03
N ALA A 106 -12.74 41.43 -12.26
CA ALA A 106 -14.01 41.51 -11.54
C ALA A 106 -15.24 41.43 -12.48
N GLY A 107 -16.21 40.60 -12.12
CA GLY A 107 -17.43 40.33 -12.92
C GLY A 107 -17.25 39.32 -14.06
N THR A 108 -16.06 38.74 -14.20
CA THR A 108 -15.82 37.63 -15.15
C THR A 108 -16.20 36.32 -14.48
N ASN A 109 -16.81 35.39 -15.23
CA ASN A 109 -17.08 34.06 -14.70
C ASN A 109 -15.77 33.30 -14.54
N TYR A 110 -15.52 32.70 -13.38
CA TYR A 110 -14.26 31.99 -13.16
C TYR A 110 -14.09 30.80 -14.13
N ALA A 111 -15.19 30.18 -14.59
CA ALA A 111 -15.16 29.09 -15.55
C ALA A 111 -14.62 29.49 -16.94
N ASP A 112 -14.47 30.80 -17.22
CA ASP A 112 -13.87 31.29 -18.47
C ASP A 112 -12.34 31.11 -18.49
N PHE A 113 -11.72 30.80 -17.34
CA PHE A 113 -10.30 30.50 -17.23
C PHE A 113 -10.07 29.02 -16.93
N VAL A 114 -8.87 28.54 -17.23
CA VAL A 114 -8.43 27.17 -16.93
C VAL A 114 -7.28 27.18 -15.92
N GLY A 115 -7.05 26.05 -15.24
CA GLY A 115 -5.95 25.91 -14.29
C GLY A 115 -6.21 26.56 -12.94
N TRP A 116 -7.37 26.28 -12.34
CA TRP A 116 -7.77 26.77 -11.02
C TRP A 116 -7.39 25.81 -9.91
N TYR A 117 -6.84 26.38 -8.84
CA TYR A 117 -6.42 25.64 -7.66
C TYR A 117 -6.87 26.38 -6.41
N ASN A 118 -7.31 25.68 -5.37
CA ASN A 118 -7.52 26.30 -4.08
C ASN A 118 -6.17 26.72 -3.46
N LEU A 119 -6.18 27.46 -2.36
CA LEU A 119 -4.94 27.88 -1.67
C LEU A 119 -4.22 26.74 -0.94
N GLU A 120 -4.78 25.53 -0.93
CA GLU A 120 -4.07 24.31 -0.50
C GLU A 120 -3.28 23.68 -1.65
N GLY A 121 -3.37 24.24 -2.86
CA GLY A 121 -2.69 23.75 -4.05
C GLY A 121 -3.42 22.61 -4.78
N ARG A 122 -4.72 22.47 -4.54
CA ARG A 122 -5.54 21.41 -5.14
C ARG A 122 -6.42 21.95 -6.24
N MET A 123 -6.54 21.20 -7.32
CA MET A 123 -7.39 21.54 -8.46
C MET A 123 -8.84 21.79 -8.02
N ALA A 124 -9.47 22.82 -8.57
CA ALA A 124 -10.88 23.13 -8.32
C ALA A 124 -11.80 22.14 -9.06
N GLY A 125 -12.83 21.65 -8.39
CA GLY A 125 -13.83 20.78 -9.00
C GLY A 125 -14.73 21.51 -10.02
N ASP A 126 -15.14 20.79 -11.07
CA ASP A 126 -16.16 21.24 -12.04
C ASP A 126 -17.47 20.49 -11.82
N ASP A 127 -18.51 21.22 -11.37
CA ASP A 127 -19.84 20.70 -11.07
C ASP A 127 -20.77 20.58 -12.29
N SER A 128 -20.29 20.89 -13.50
CA SER A 128 -21.09 20.87 -14.74
C SER A 128 -21.77 19.52 -15.01
N TRP A 129 -21.15 18.42 -14.57
CA TRP A 129 -21.71 17.06 -14.69
C TRP A 129 -22.94 16.83 -13.79
N LYS A 130 -23.12 17.60 -12.71
CA LYS A 130 -24.30 17.56 -11.82
C LYS A 130 -25.43 18.45 -12.32
N THR A 131 -25.09 19.59 -12.92
CA THR A 131 -26.03 20.69 -13.16
C THR A 131 -26.55 20.78 -14.60
N GLY A 132 -26.03 19.99 -15.54
CA GLY A 132 -26.45 20.09 -16.94
C GLY A 132 -25.66 21.13 -17.73
N GLY A 133 -24.39 21.31 -17.40
CA GLY A 133 -23.50 22.20 -18.16
C GLY A 133 -23.36 21.79 -19.63
N ALA A 134 -22.89 22.73 -20.45
CA ALA A 134 -22.73 22.50 -21.88
C ALA A 134 -21.86 21.27 -22.17
N GLY A 135 -22.35 20.35 -23.01
CA GLY A 135 -21.62 19.14 -23.41
C GLY A 135 -21.89 17.90 -22.53
N VAL A 136 -22.63 18.02 -21.43
CA VAL A 136 -23.03 16.88 -20.58
C VAL A 136 -24.37 16.32 -21.02
N ALA A 137 -24.44 15.01 -21.31
CA ALA A 137 -25.69 14.33 -21.62
C ALA A 137 -26.36 13.78 -20.35
N PHE A 138 -27.64 14.10 -20.13
CA PHE A 138 -28.43 13.54 -19.03
C PHE A 138 -29.35 12.44 -19.53
N GLN A 139 -29.31 11.28 -18.90
CA GLN A 139 -30.09 10.10 -19.25
C GLN A 139 -30.83 9.55 -18.02
N GLN A 140 -31.93 8.85 -18.27
CA GLN A 140 -32.72 8.20 -17.22
C GLN A 140 -32.45 6.70 -17.25
N LEU A 141 -32.27 6.09 -16.07
CA LEU A 141 -31.96 4.67 -15.92
C LEU A 141 -33.06 3.79 -16.55
N SER A 142 -34.31 4.23 -16.47
CA SER A 142 -35.47 3.57 -17.07
C SER A 142 -35.46 3.52 -18.60
N THR A 143 -34.56 4.25 -19.27
CA THR A 143 -34.37 4.17 -20.73
C THR A 143 -33.54 2.97 -21.17
N TYR A 144 -32.76 2.38 -20.26
CA TYR A 144 -31.99 1.18 -20.54
C TYR A 144 -32.86 -0.07 -20.40
N THR A 145 -32.52 -1.11 -21.17
CA THR A 145 -33.23 -2.39 -21.11
C THR A 145 -32.99 -3.07 -19.77
N GLY A 146 -33.98 -3.77 -19.22
CA GLY A 146 -33.87 -4.48 -17.95
C GLY A 146 -35.20 -4.54 -17.20
N SER A 147 -35.42 -5.63 -16.48
CA SER A 147 -36.63 -5.86 -15.68
C SER A 147 -36.48 -5.32 -14.25
N THR A 148 -35.26 -5.12 -13.79
CA THR A 148 -34.91 -4.52 -12.49
C THR A 148 -33.91 -3.38 -12.68
N ASP A 149 -33.77 -2.51 -11.69
CA ASP A 149 -32.80 -1.40 -11.75
C ASP A 149 -31.35 -1.91 -11.78
N ASP A 150 -31.04 -3.01 -11.10
CA ASP A 150 -29.74 -3.67 -11.20
C ASP A 150 -29.42 -4.15 -12.63
N GLU A 151 -30.42 -4.68 -13.36
CA GLU A 151 -30.25 -5.09 -14.76
C GLU A 151 -30.06 -3.88 -15.67
N ARG A 152 -30.85 -2.82 -15.46
CA ARG A 152 -30.74 -1.57 -16.20
C ARG A 152 -29.39 -0.89 -15.97
N LEU A 153 -28.90 -0.87 -14.74
CA LEU A 153 -27.61 -0.31 -14.37
C LEU A 153 -26.47 -1.05 -15.08
N LYS A 154 -26.49 -2.39 -15.07
CA LYS A 154 -25.50 -3.20 -15.81
C LYS A 154 -25.54 -2.93 -17.31
N ASN A 155 -26.74 -2.79 -17.89
CA ASN A 155 -26.88 -2.48 -19.31
C ASN A 155 -26.45 -1.04 -19.64
N ALA A 156 -26.68 -0.09 -18.73
CA ALA A 156 -26.20 1.27 -18.84
C ALA A 156 -24.68 1.33 -18.83
N ILE A 157 -24.03 0.69 -17.84
CA ILE A 157 -22.58 0.57 -17.76
C ILE A 157 -22.01 -0.04 -19.05
N SER A 158 -22.54 -1.19 -19.47
CA SER A 158 -22.13 -1.86 -20.72
C SER A 158 -22.24 -0.96 -21.95
N THR A 159 -23.31 -0.15 -22.03
CA THR A 159 -23.50 0.81 -23.12
C THR A 159 -22.49 1.96 -23.05
N LEU A 160 -22.19 2.44 -21.85
CA LEU A 160 -21.32 3.61 -21.61
C LEU A 160 -19.83 3.29 -21.58
N THR A 161 -19.45 2.01 -21.51
CA THR A 161 -18.07 1.51 -21.62
C THR A 161 -17.79 0.74 -22.92
N GLY A 162 -18.80 0.60 -23.80
CA GLY A 162 -18.66 -0.16 -25.06
C GLY A 162 -18.07 0.65 -26.22
N ASP A 163 -17.83 -0.01 -27.35
CA ASP A 163 -17.19 0.58 -28.55
C ASP A 163 -17.94 1.80 -29.12
N GLY A 164 -19.25 1.93 -28.87
CA GLY A 164 -20.06 3.08 -29.27
C GLY A 164 -20.07 4.25 -28.28
N ALA A 165 -19.35 4.12 -27.16
CA ALA A 165 -19.44 5.07 -26.06
C ALA A 165 -18.51 6.29 -26.20
N GLU A 166 -17.63 6.33 -27.20
CA GLU A 166 -16.64 7.41 -27.37
C GLU A 166 -17.25 8.75 -27.80
N GLU A 167 -18.44 8.75 -28.40
CA GLU A 167 -19.11 9.98 -28.84
C GLU A 167 -19.61 10.84 -27.68
N GLN A 168 -19.95 10.22 -26.53
CA GLN A 168 -20.43 10.91 -25.33
C GLN A 168 -19.42 10.75 -24.20
N LYS A 169 -18.53 11.73 -24.11
CA LYS A 169 -17.47 11.80 -23.11
C LYS A 169 -17.98 12.12 -21.71
N ASP A 170 -19.02 12.95 -21.60
CA ASP A 170 -19.67 13.26 -20.32
C ASP A 170 -21.14 12.83 -20.33
N VAL A 171 -21.50 11.93 -19.42
CA VAL A 171 -22.87 11.41 -19.28
C VAL A 171 -23.23 11.25 -17.82
N THR A 172 -24.38 11.77 -17.42
CA THR A 172 -24.96 11.58 -16.09
C THR A 172 -26.24 10.76 -16.22
N VAL A 173 -26.29 9.62 -15.53
CA VAL A 173 -27.49 8.78 -15.48
C VAL A 173 -28.15 8.90 -14.12
N LYS A 174 -29.45 9.15 -14.12
CA LYS A 174 -30.26 9.23 -12.91
C LYS A 174 -31.29 8.11 -12.83
N ASN A 175 -31.62 7.66 -11.63
CA ASN A 175 -32.74 6.74 -11.41
C ASN A 175 -34.09 7.49 -11.41
N ASP A 176 -35.19 6.74 -11.26
CA ASP A 176 -36.54 7.30 -11.25
C ASP A 176 -36.81 8.18 -9.99
N GLU A 177 -35.94 8.12 -8.98
CA GLU A 177 -35.94 8.98 -7.79
C GLU A 177 -35.10 10.28 -7.98
N ASP A 178 -34.60 10.52 -9.21
CA ASP A 178 -33.71 11.61 -9.60
C ASP A 178 -32.33 11.60 -8.91
N GLU A 179 -31.95 10.47 -8.31
CA GLU A 179 -30.62 10.24 -7.75
C GLU A 179 -29.63 9.89 -8.87
N ILE A 180 -28.42 10.44 -8.80
CA ILE A 180 -27.36 10.17 -9.78
C ILE A 180 -26.73 8.81 -9.45
N VAL A 181 -26.81 7.88 -10.41
CA VAL A 181 -26.30 6.50 -10.27
C VAL A 181 -25.08 6.22 -11.14
N ILE A 182 -24.86 6.99 -12.21
CA ILE A 182 -23.63 6.93 -13.03
C ILE A 182 -23.16 8.36 -13.33
N ALA A 183 -21.86 8.61 -13.14
CA ALA A 183 -21.16 9.75 -13.68
C ALA A 183 -20.04 9.27 -14.62
N LYS A 184 -20.21 9.54 -15.93
CA LYS A 184 -19.15 9.42 -16.92
C LYS A 184 -18.53 10.79 -17.13
N ILE A 185 -17.23 10.92 -16.92
CA ILE A 185 -16.52 12.22 -16.88
C ILE A 185 -15.23 12.17 -17.69
N SER A 186 -14.84 13.29 -18.28
CA SER A 186 -13.73 13.37 -19.25
C SER A 186 -12.59 14.33 -18.90
N THR A 187 -12.60 14.90 -17.69
CA THR A 187 -11.65 15.93 -17.27
C THR A 187 -11.30 15.76 -15.80
N ALA A 188 -10.12 16.23 -15.40
CA ALA A 188 -9.65 16.15 -14.02
C ALA A 188 -10.53 16.93 -13.05
N GLU A 189 -10.98 18.12 -13.43
CA GLU A 189 -11.84 18.98 -12.61
C GLU A 189 -13.18 18.29 -12.30
N LYS A 190 -13.78 17.62 -13.29
CA LYS A 190 -14.99 16.80 -13.07
C LYS A 190 -14.71 15.60 -12.18
N LEU A 191 -13.55 14.96 -12.31
CA LEU A 191 -13.16 13.86 -11.42
C LEU A 191 -13.07 14.33 -9.97
N ILE A 192 -12.44 15.49 -9.71
CA ILE A 192 -12.39 16.10 -8.38
C ILE A 192 -13.79 16.36 -7.83
N SER A 193 -14.69 16.95 -8.64
CA SER A 193 -16.08 17.18 -8.24
C SER A 193 -16.86 15.89 -7.95
N VAL A 194 -16.56 14.79 -8.66
CA VAL A 194 -17.12 13.45 -8.38
C VAL A 194 -16.60 12.91 -7.04
N VAL A 195 -15.32 13.13 -6.72
CA VAL A 195 -14.77 12.76 -5.40
C VAL A 195 -15.49 13.51 -4.29
N ASP A 196 -15.66 14.82 -4.42
CA ASP A 196 -16.40 15.64 -3.43
C ASP A 196 -17.86 15.15 -3.26
N TYR A 197 -18.49 14.70 -4.35
CA TYR A 197 -19.84 14.12 -4.30
C TYR A 197 -19.88 12.79 -3.53
N ILE A 198 -18.88 11.92 -3.72
CA ILE A 198 -18.76 10.65 -2.99
C ILE A 198 -18.52 10.90 -1.50
N GLU A 199 -17.63 11.83 -1.15
CA GLU A 199 -17.30 12.15 0.25
C GLU A 199 -18.46 12.83 0.99
N ALA A 200 -19.36 13.49 0.27
CA ALA A 200 -20.58 14.07 0.84
C ALA A 200 -21.71 13.04 1.05
N ASP A 201 -21.63 11.86 0.43
CA ASP A 201 -22.63 10.80 0.58
C ASP A 201 -22.40 10.00 1.87
N GLU A 202 -23.45 9.88 2.70
CA GLU A 202 -23.41 9.10 3.95
C GLU A 202 -23.14 7.60 3.73
N LYS A 203 -23.30 7.11 2.49
CA LYS A 203 -23.02 5.72 2.09
C LYS A 203 -21.73 5.56 1.29
N ASN A 204 -20.89 6.60 1.20
CA ASN A 204 -19.60 6.56 0.50
C ASN A 204 -19.74 6.10 -0.97
N GLY A 205 -20.83 6.46 -1.65
CA GLY A 205 -21.09 6.10 -3.03
C GLY A 205 -21.63 4.68 -3.27
N GLU A 206 -22.22 4.02 -2.27
CA GLU A 206 -22.86 2.71 -2.48
C GLU A 206 -23.93 2.80 -3.59
N GLY A 207 -23.79 1.98 -4.64
CA GLY A 207 -24.70 1.98 -5.80
C GLY A 207 -24.38 3.03 -6.87
N PHE A 208 -23.36 3.88 -6.65
CA PHE A 208 -22.89 4.85 -7.62
C PHE A 208 -21.74 4.30 -8.48
N THR A 209 -21.72 4.63 -9.77
CA THR A 209 -20.67 4.22 -10.71
C THR A 209 -19.98 5.41 -11.34
N VAL A 210 -18.65 5.40 -11.31
CA VAL A 210 -17.80 6.35 -12.01
C VAL A 210 -17.22 5.71 -13.26
N ILE A 211 -17.27 6.41 -14.39
CA ILE A 211 -16.69 5.97 -15.66
C ILE A 211 -15.80 7.08 -16.23
N LEU A 212 -14.59 6.76 -16.68
CA LEU A 212 -13.81 7.72 -17.45
C LEU A 212 -14.27 7.75 -18.92
N GLY A 213 -14.65 8.92 -19.38
CA GLY A 213 -15.02 9.20 -20.78
C GLY A 213 -13.83 9.60 -21.64
N ASP A 214 -12.74 10.07 -21.04
CA ASP A 214 -11.50 10.43 -21.70
C ASP A 214 -10.31 10.27 -20.75
N ASP A 215 -9.09 10.44 -21.26
CA ASP A 215 -7.89 10.52 -20.43
C ASP A 215 -7.96 11.76 -19.52
N VAL A 216 -7.48 11.60 -18.28
CA VAL A 216 -7.53 12.61 -17.22
C VAL A 216 -6.11 12.95 -16.79
N ASP A 217 -5.77 14.24 -16.78
CA ASP A 217 -4.46 14.73 -16.37
C ASP A 217 -4.56 15.50 -15.04
N LEU A 218 -3.94 14.99 -13.98
CA LEU A 218 -3.93 15.57 -12.63
C LEU A 218 -2.76 16.56 -12.40
N LYS A 219 -2.06 16.96 -13.47
CA LYS A 219 -0.86 17.78 -13.38
C LYS A 219 -1.03 19.05 -12.55
N ASN A 220 0.04 19.36 -11.80
CA ASN A 220 0.18 20.52 -10.91
C ASN A 220 -0.79 20.52 -9.71
N SER A 221 -1.46 19.42 -9.41
CA SER A 221 -2.27 19.24 -8.21
C SER A 221 -1.70 18.11 -7.36
N GLU A 222 -1.65 18.31 -6.04
CA GLU A 222 -1.56 17.19 -5.10
C GLU A 222 -2.90 16.47 -5.05
N TRP A 223 -2.88 15.14 -5.14
CA TRP A 223 -4.06 14.31 -5.03
C TRP A 223 -4.43 14.09 -3.56
N LYS A 224 -5.68 14.37 -3.21
CA LYS A 224 -6.28 13.90 -1.97
C LYS A 224 -6.91 12.53 -2.25
N PRO A 225 -6.48 11.46 -1.56
CA PRO A 225 -7.16 10.17 -1.65
C PRO A 225 -8.67 10.31 -1.47
N VAL A 226 -9.47 9.59 -2.26
CA VAL A 226 -10.89 9.40 -1.93
C VAL A 226 -10.95 8.65 -0.60
N ASP A 227 -11.55 9.25 0.42
CA ASP A 227 -11.52 8.69 1.78
C ASP A 227 -12.10 7.27 1.82
N GLU A 228 -13.36 7.11 1.39
CA GLU A 228 -13.98 5.79 1.23
C GLU A 228 -14.80 5.73 -0.07
N PHE A 229 -14.77 4.60 -0.76
CA PHE A 229 -15.62 4.37 -1.92
C PHE A 229 -16.22 2.96 -1.95
N ALA A 230 -17.55 2.89 -1.90
CA ALA A 230 -18.37 1.68 -1.94
C ALA A 230 -19.05 1.44 -3.30
N GLY A 231 -18.80 2.31 -4.28
CA GLY A 231 -19.35 2.21 -5.64
C GLY A 231 -18.49 1.39 -6.59
N SER A 232 -18.67 1.62 -7.90
CA SER A 232 -17.83 0.99 -8.94
C SER A 232 -17.06 2.02 -9.74
N PHE A 233 -15.82 1.72 -10.10
CA PHE A 233 -14.96 2.58 -10.91
C PHE A 233 -14.53 1.86 -12.20
N TYR A 234 -14.86 2.45 -13.34
CA TYR A 234 -14.45 1.99 -14.66
C TYR A 234 -13.54 3.04 -15.30
N GLY A 235 -12.25 2.76 -15.38
CA GLY A 235 -11.32 3.57 -16.15
C GLY A 235 -11.57 3.51 -17.65
N ASN A 236 -12.34 2.51 -18.12
CA ASN A 236 -12.78 2.41 -19.52
C ASN A 236 -11.61 2.49 -20.53
N GLY A 237 -10.48 1.89 -20.16
CA GLY A 237 -9.22 1.88 -20.92
C GLY A 237 -8.49 3.22 -20.96
N LYS A 238 -8.95 4.23 -20.21
CA LYS A 238 -8.38 5.58 -20.18
C LYS A 238 -7.22 5.70 -19.20
N VAL A 239 -6.45 6.77 -19.38
CA VAL A 239 -5.28 7.10 -18.59
C VAL A 239 -5.64 8.12 -17.51
N ILE A 240 -5.18 7.89 -16.27
CA ILE A 240 -5.03 8.93 -15.26
C ILE A 240 -3.54 9.25 -15.21
N ASP A 241 -3.17 10.43 -15.68
CA ASP A 241 -1.78 10.90 -15.74
C ASP A 241 -1.47 11.85 -14.58
N ASN A 242 -0.18 11.94 -14.23
CA ASN A 242 0.36 12.88 -13.25
C ASN A 242 -0.26 12.78 -11.85
N LEU A 243 -0.61 11.58 -11.39
CA LEU A 243 -1.07 11.37 -10.01
C LEU A 243 0.10 11.62 -9.02
N GLN A 244 0.00 12.68 -8.22
CA GLN A 244 1.02 13.05 -7.23
C GLN A 244 0.47 13.01 -5.80
N MET A 245 1.20 12.38 -4.88
CA MET A 245 0.97 12.40 -3.43
C MET A 245 2.32 12.50 -2.72
N THR A 246 2.84 13.72 -2.62
CA THR A 246 4.18 13.99 -2.06
C THR A 246 4.14 14.81 -0.77
N ASP A 247 2.97 15.37 -0.44
CA ASP A 247 2.78 16.11 0.79
C ASP A 247 2.87 15.18 2.02
N ILE A 248 3.98 15.31 2.75
CA ILE A 248 4.21 14.58 4.00
C ILE A 248 3.23 15.00 5.11
N THR A 249 2.54 16.13 4.98
CA THR A 249 1.47 16.59 5.88
C THR A 249 0.07 16.26 5.36
N ALA A 250 -0.03 15.47 4.29
CA ALA A 250 -1.31 15.01 3.75
C ALA A 250 -2.06 14.16 4.78
N ASP A 251 -3.30 14.55 5.06
CA ASP A 251 -4.22 13.74 5.84
C ASP A 251 -4.85 12.65 4.94
N SER A 252 -5.18 11.52 5.56
CA SER A 252 -5.95 10.45 4.94
C SER A 252 -6.79 9.78 6.02
N ILE A 253 -7.87 9.09 5.62
CA ILE A 253 -8.66 8.36 6.58
C ILE A 253 -7.80 7.35 7.36
N SER A 254 -7.88 7.49 8.69
CA SER A 254 -7.15 6.68 9.66
C SER A 254 -8.12 5.75 10.36
N ILE A 255 -7.95 4.44 10.23
CA ILE A 255 -8.73 3.45 10.97
C ILE A 255 -7.90 2.83 12.08
N SER A 256 -8.40 2.76 13.31
CA SER A 256 -7.70 2.06 14.40
C SER A 256 -7.46 0.56 14.13
N ALA A 257 -6.52 -0.08 14.85
CA ALA A 257 -6.26 -1.54 14.85
C ALA A 257 -6.97 -2.29 15.99
N ALA A 258 -7.47 -3.50 15.71
CA ALA A 258 -8.40 -4.23 16.60
C ALA A 258 -7.80 -4.70 17.94
N THR A 259 -6.49 -4.83 18.00
CA THR A 259 -5.80 -5.59 19.06
C THR A 259 -4.66 -4.82 19.72
N THR A 260 -4.26 -3.67 19.17
CA THR A 260 -3.21 -2.79 19.69
C THR A 260 -3.66 -1.36 19.47
N ASN A 261 -3.28 -0.40 20.32
CA ASN A 261 -3.62 1.02 20.19
C ASN A 261 -2.93 1.70 18.97
N SER A 262 -2.97 1.08 17.78
CA SER A 262 -2.25 1.51 16.59
C SER A 262 -3.24 1.88 15.50
N ASN A 263 -3.15 3.05 14.88
CA ASN A 263 -3.97 3.39 13.72
C ASN A 263 -3.30 2.90 12.42
N TYR A 264 -4.10 2.42 11.47
CA TYR A 264 -3.75 2.18 10.07
C TYR A 264 -4.14 3.41 9.25
N THR A 265 -3.25 3.81 8.36
CA THR A 265 -3.45 4.93 7.45
C THR A 265 -3.18 4.44 6.04
N PHE A 266 -4.10 4.74 5.14
CA PHE A 266 -4.12 4.18 3.80
C PHE A 266 -4.07 5.30 2.77
N TYR A 267 -3.15 5.18 1.82
CA TYR A 267 -2.96 6.15 0.74
C TYR A 267 -3.07 5.45 -0.60
N GLY A 268 -3.76 6.09 -1.52
CA GLY A 268 -3.98 5.65 -2.89
C GLY A 268 -4.89 6.63 -3.63
N PHE A 269 -5.16 6.35 -4.91
CA PHE A 269 -6.21 7.04 -5.63
C PHE A 269 -7.52 6.97 -4.82
N ILE A 270 -7.83 5.77 -4.31
CA ILE A 270 -8.81 5.56 -3.24
C ILE A 270 -8.05 5.10 -1.98
N SER A 271 -8.34 5.70 -0.84
CA SER A 271 -7.80 5.24 0.45
C SER A 271 -8.42 3.90 0.85
N ILE A 272 -9.75 3.84 0.95
CA ILE A 272 -10.48 2.62 1.32
C ILE A 272 -11.53 2.28 0.27
N PHE A 273 -11.44 1.07 -0.28
CA PHE A 273 -12.39 0.55 -1.26
C PHE A 273 -13.19 -0.63 -0.69
N SER A 274 -14.52 -0.54 -0.80
CA SER A 274 -15.47 -1.59 -0.42
C SER A 274 -16.47 -1.93 -1.54
N GLY A 275 -16.23 -1.39 -2.73
CA GLY A 275 -17.07 -1.55 -3.91
C GLY A 275 -16.92 -2.88 -4.65
N GLU A 276 -17.76 -3.06 -5.67
CA GLU A 276 -17.82 -4.30 -6.46
C GLU A 276 -16.73 -4.38 -7.53
N TYR A 277 -16.46 -3.28 -8.25
CA TYR A 277 -15.51 -3.25 -9.36
C TYR A 277 -14.63 -2.01 -9.33
N PHE A 278 -13.33 -2.21 -9.51
CA PHE A 278 -12.36 -1.15 -9.80
C PHE A 278 -11.44 -1.63 -10.92
N GLY A 279 -11.40 -0.96 -12.06
CA GLY A 279 -10.57 -1.48 -13.12
C GLY A 279 -10.59 -0.76 -14.44
N ASP A 280 -9.87 -1.36 -15.39
CA ASP A 280 -9.73 -0.91 -16.76
C ASP A 280 -9.12 0.50 -16.84
N VAL A 281 -8.07 0.76 -16.07
CA VAL A 281 -7.43 2.08 -15.93
C VAL A 281 -5.92 1.96 -16.02
N ILE A 282 -5.29 2.97 -16.63
CA ILE A 282 -3.83 3.11 -16.68
C ILE A 282 -3.45 4.32 -15.84
N PHE A 283 -2.64 4.13 -14.81
CA PHE A 283 -1.99 5.21 -14.09
C PHE A 283 -0.61 5.48 -14.69
N SER A 284 -0.38 6.70 -15.17
CA SER A 284 0.88 7.15 -15.78
C SER A 284 1.50 8.30 -14.98
N ASN A 285 2.81 8.44 -15.07
CA ASN A 285 3.60 9.46 -14.39
C ASN A 285 3.24 9.65 -12.89
N VAL A 286 3.17 8.54 -12.18
CA VAL A 286 2.78 8.49 -10.77
C VAL A 286 3.96 8.81 -9.88
N VAL A 287 3.77 9.75 -8.96
CA VAL A 287 4.76 10.09 -7.92
C VAL A 287 4.09 10.07 -6.56
N ILE A 288 4.36 9.02 -5.78
CA ILE A 288 3.92 8.93 -4.38
C ILE A 288 5.19 8.88 -3.53
N ASP A 289 5.33 9.79 -2.58
CA ASP A 289 6.49 9.81 -1.66
C ASP A 289 6.05 10.09 -0.22
N GLN A 290 5.93 9.00 0.54
CA GLN A 290 5.66 8.98 1.98
C GLN A 290 4.55 9.96 2.41
N PRO A 291 3.38 9.94 1.75
CA PRO A 291 2.31 10.90 2.04
C PRO A 291 1.87 10.79 3.50
N GLY A 292 1.66 11.92 4.17
CA GLY A 292 1.24 11.98 5.58
C GLY A 292 2.25 11.45 6.61
N SER A 293 3.49 11.16 6.21
CA SER A 293 4.55 10.69 7.12
C SER A 293 5.05 11.76 8.11
N GLY A 294 4.77 13.05 7.85
CA GLY A 294 5.07 14.18 8.71
C GLY A 294 4.23 14.24 9.99
N TYR A 295 3.12 13.49 10.07
CA TYR A 295 2.33 13.34 11.29
C TYR A 295 2.99 12.38 12.29
N ILE A 296 4.09 12.82 12.90
CA ILE A 296 4.70 12.18 14.07
C ILE A 296 4.25 12.99 15.30
N SER A 297 3.18 12.58 16.00
CA SER A 297 2.76 13.27 17.23
C SER A 297 3.38 12.66 18.50
N ASP A 298 3.41 13.43 19.59
CA ASP A 298 3.80 12.97 20.94
C ASP A 298 2.91 11.84 21.50
N GLU A 299 1.79 11.53 20.84
CA GLU A 299 0.91 10.37 21.06
C GLU A 299 0.61 9.59 19.74
N GLY A 300 1.45 9.73 18.69
CA GLY A 300 1.07 9.74 17.26
C GLY A 300 1.00 8.46 16.43
N MET A 301 0.72 8.68 15.13
CA MET A 301 0.51 7.67 14.07
C MET A 301 1.52 6.52 14.23
N ASN A 302 1.02 5.29 14.39
CA ASN A 302 1.92 4.14 14.39
C ASN A 302 2.39 3.95 12.95
N THR A 303 3.54 4.51 12.63
CA THR A 303 4.14 4.46 11.29
C THR A 303 4.23 3.02 10.77
N ASN A 304 4.24 2.00 11.64
CA ASN A 304 4.19 0.59 11.25
C ASN A 304 2.97 0.17 10.41
N ASN A 305 1.89 0.97 10.40
CA ASN A 305 0.68 0.68 9.62
C ASN A 305 0.40 1.69 8.51
N HIS A 306 1.34 2.61 8.25
CA HIS A 306 1.29 3.46 7.06
C HIS A 306 1.38 2.59 5.82
N THR A 307 0.37 2.66 4.96
CA THR A 307 0.27 1.83 3.76
C THR A 307 -0.07 2.69 2.55
N ALA A 308 0.77 2.65 1.51
CA ALA A 308 0.57 3.40 0.27
C ALA A 308 0.56 2.49 -0.97
N ALA A 309 -0.39 2.69 -1.88
CA ALA A 309 -0.39 2.09 -3.20
C ALA A 309 -0.92 3.10 -4.24
N VAL A 310 -0.83 2.81 -5.53
CA VAL A 310 -1.33 3.74 -6.56
C VAL A 310 -2.85 3.73 -6.63
N ALA A 311 -3.45 2.57 -6.83
CA ALA A 311 -4.89 2.50 -7.08
C ALA A 311 -5.68 2.51 -5.76
N ILE A 312 -5.40 1.56 -4.87
CA ILE A 312 -6.22 1.36 -3.66
C ILE A 312 -5.30 1.17 -2.44
N GLY A 313 -5.42 2.06 -1.46
CA GLY A 313 -4.70 1.94 -0.18
C GLY A 313 -5.10 0.68 0.58
N ALA A 314 -6.41 0.44 0.73
CA ALA A 314 -6.97 -0.75 1.35
C ALA A 314 -8.26 -1.23 0.66
N VAL A 315 -8.39 -2.55 0.51
CA VAL A 315 -9.68 -3.22 0.26
C VAL A 315 -10.21 -3.72 1.60
N TYR A 316 -11.39 -3.24 1.94
CA TYR A 316 -11.95 -3.34 3.28
C TYR A 316 -13.49 -3.50 3.22
N ALA A 317 -14.10 -3.99 4.30
CA ALA A 317 -15.55 -4.20 4.37
C ALA A 317 -16.10 -3.74 5.73
N GLU A 318 -17.10 -2.85 5.70
CA GLU A 318 -17.82 -2.44 6.90
C GLU A 318 -18.86 -3.47 7.36
N GLY A 319 -18.90 -3.72 8.67
CA GLY A 319 -19.85 -4.64 9.29
C GLY A 319 -19.61 -6.11 8.91
N ASP A 320 -20.69 -6.88 8.85
CA ASP A 320 -20.64 -8.33 8.62
C ASP A 320 -21.09 -8.74 7.20
N LYS A 321 -21.28 -7.77 6.30
CA LYS A 321 -21.65 -8.01 4.89
C LYS A 321 -20.45 -8.58 4.15
N ALA A 322 -20.62 -9.74 3.53
CA ALA A 322 -19.56 -10.36 2.73
C ALA A 322 -19.22 -9.45 1.54
N LEU A 323 -17.94 -9.11 1.42
CA LEU A 323 -17.41 -8.29 0.35
C LEU A 323 -17.22 -9.13 -0.92
N LYS A 324 -17.61 -8.62 -2.08
CA LYS A 324 -17.34 -9.22 -3.38
C LYS A 324 -16.72 -8.19 -4.29
N THR A 325 -15.39 -8.12 -4.26
CA THR A 325 -14.64 -7.08 -4.95
C THR A 325 -13.79 -7.69 -6.06
N THR A 326 -13.86 -7.07 -7.24
CA THR A 326 -13.00 -7.37 -8.39
C THR A 326 -12.18 -6.14 -8.75
N ILE A 327 -10.86 -6.31 -8.76
CA ILE A 327 -9.89 -5.33 -9.23
C ILE A 327 -9.31 -5.90 -10.52
N ASP A 328 -9.57 -5.27 -11.66
CA ASP A 328 -9.29 -5.86 -12.98
C ASP A 328 -8.59 -4.87 -13.91
N LYS A 329 -7.57 -5.33 -14.65
CA LYS A 329 -6.89 -4.52 -15.69
C LYS A 329 -6.38 -3.16 -15.19
N VAL A 330 -5.88 -3.10 -13.97
CA VAL A 330 -5.20 -1.90 -13.46
C VAL A 330 -3.74 -1.94 -13.90
N THR A 331 -3.31 -0.93 -14.65
CA THR A 331 -1.89 -0.73 -15.00
C THR A 331 -1.33 0.44 -14.21
N VAL A 332 -0.16 0.25 -13.60
CA VAL A 332 0.55 1.28 -12.83
C VAL A 332 1.91 1.55 -13.46
N GLY A 333 2.25 2.81 -13.70
CA GLY A 333 3.48 3.23 -14.37
C GLY A 333 3.51 2.90 -15.86
N GLY A 334 2.33 2.80 -16.47
CA GLY A 334 2.18 2.45 -17.87
C GLY A 334 1.91 3.67 -18.73
N MET A 335 2.31 3.62 -20.00
CA MET A 335 1.90 4.55 -21.04
C MET A 335 1.59 3.79 -22.32
N ARG A 336 0.81 4.39 -23.22
CA ARG A 336 0.58 3.84 -24.56
C ARG A 336 1.72 4.29 -25.49
N ASP A 337 2.35 3.35 -26.18
CA ASP A 337 3.33 3.68 -27.22
C ASP A 337 2.65 4.10 -28.54
N GLU A 338 3.45 4.38 -29.57
CA GLU A 338 2.95 4.78 -30.90
C GLU A 338 2.04 3.73 -31.57
N LYS A 339 2.08 2.48 -31.12
CA LYS A 339 1.25 1.37 -31.61
C LYS A 339 0.02 1.14 -30.73
N GLY A 340 -0.12 1.89 -29.64
CA GLY A 340 -1.18 1.73 -28.65
C GLY A 340 -0.92 0.58 -27.65
N GLU A 341 0.26 -0.03 -27.66
CA GLU A 341 0.66 -1.05 -26.69
C GLU A 341 1.04 -0.40 -25.36
N ILE A 342 0.75 -1.08 -24.26
CA ILE A 342 1.08 -0.59 -22.92
C ILE A 342 2.54 -0.94 -22.59
N VAL A 343 3.34 0.08 -22.36
CA VAL A 343 4.76 -0.02 -21.99
C VAL A 343 5.04 0.77 -20.71
N SER A 344 6.23 0.60 -20.11
CA SER A 344 6.64 1.40 -18.95
C SER A 344 6.76 2.88 -19.34
N ASP A 345 6.31 3.78 -18.47
CA ASP A 345 6.59 5.23 -18.59
C ASP A 345 8.01 5.61 -18.15
N GLY A 346 8.72 4.71 -17.46
CA GLY A 346 10.09 4.88 -16.99
C GLY A 346 10.28 5.90 -15.85
N VAL A 347 9.22 6.53 -15.37
CA VAL A 347 9.27 7.63 -14.40
C VAL A 347 8.46 7.36 -13.13
N SER A 348 7.46 6.49 -13.21
CA SER A 348 6.57 6.23 -12.08
C SER A 348 7.29 5.59 -10.89
N LYS A 349 7.07 6.17 -9.71
CA LYS A 349 7.68 5.75 -8.45
C LYS A 349 6.70 5.91 -7.28
N ILE A 350 6.64 4.89 -6.44
CA ILE A 350 5.87 4.84 -5.21
C ILE A 350 6.82 4.52 -4.07
N VAL A 351 6.89 5.43 -3.11
CA VAL A 351 7.60 5.25 -1.85
C VAL A 351 6.58 5.35 -0.73
N GLY A 352 6.23 4.24 -0.11
CA GLY A 352 5.46 4.24 1.13
C GLY A 352 6.40 4.34 2.32
N TYR A 353 5.90 4.83 3.45
CA TYR A 353 6.71 4.84 4.66
C TYR A 353 6.97 3.41 5.12
N ASN A 354 5.92 2.63 5.42
CA ASN A 354 6.08 1.27 5.94
C ASN A 354 5.65 0.18 4.95
N ARG A 355 4.42 0.23 4.47
CA ARG A 355 3.88 -0.78 3.57
C ARG A 355 3.60 -0.15 2.23
N THR A 356 4.08 -0.75 1.15
CA THR A 356 3.79 -0.21 -0.16
C THR A 356 3.54 -1.26 -1.23
N ALA A 357 2.74 -0.89 -2.23
CA ALA A 357 2.53 -1.70 -3.42
C ALA A 357 2.27 -0.88 -4.67
N GLY A 358 2.37 -1.53 -5.84
CA GLY A 358 1.93 -0.93 -7.09
C GLY A 358 0.42 -0.71 -7.12
N VAL A 359 -0.38 -1.79 -6.95
CA VAL A 359 -1.84 -1.73 -7.17
C VAL A 359 -2.63 -1.58 -5.87
N VAL A 360 -2.48 -2.53 -4.94
CA VAL A 360 -3.27 -2.58 -3.69
C VAL A 360 -2.34 -2.62 -2.49
N GLY A 361 -2.53 -1.71 -1.55
CA GLY A 361 -1.72 -1.67 -0.33
C GLY A 361 -2.07 -2.81 0.63
N TYR A 362 -3.34 -2.90 1.01
CA TYR A 362 -3.82 -3.80 2.05
C TYR A 362 -5.12 -4.52 1.66
N VAL A 363 -5.26 -5.79 2.05
CA VAL A 363 -6.55 -6.50 2.01
C VAL A 363 -6.82 -7.17 3.37
N GLY A 364 -7.90 -6.78 4.04
CA GLY A 364 -8.19 -7.35 5.36
C GLY A 364 -9.36 -6.73 6.12
N GLY A 365 -9.48 -7.12 7.40
CA GLY A 365 -10.38 -6.47 8.37
C GLY A 365 -9.78 -5.21 9.02
N ARG A 366 -10.52 -4.61 9.97
CA ARG A 366 -10.12 -3.41 10.74
C ARG A 366 -10.27 -3.60 12.25
N ALA A 367 -9.86 -2.58 13.04
CA ALA A 367 -10.36 -2.48 14.41
C ALA A 367 -11.85 -2.38 14.52
N MET A 368 -12.39 -3.10 15.49
CA MET A 368 -13.66 -2.73 16.06
C MET A 368 -13.54 -1.37 16.78
N THR A 369 -14.25 -0.35 16.30
CA THR A 369 -14.60 0.85 17.07
C THR A 369 -15.46 0.45 18.27
N ASP A 370 -15.69 1.37 19.21
CA ASP A 370 -16.61 1.10 20.32
C ASP A 370 -18.06 0.89 19.84
N LYS A 371 -18.45 1.51 18.71
CA LYS A 371 -19.72 1.26 18.01
C LYS A 371 -19.75 -0.17 17.44
N ASP A 372 -18.66 -0.65 16.88
CA ASP A 372 -18.54 -2.02 16.36
C ASP A 372 -18.56 -3.06 17.46
N LYS A 373 -17.89 -2.80 18.59
CA LYS A 373 -17.93 -3.65 19.77
C LYS A 373 -19.35 -3.72 20.34
N ALA A 374 -20.07 -2.59 20.38
CA ALA A 374 -21.46 -2.52 20.81
C ALA A 374 -22.39 -3.31 19.88
N ASN A 375 -22.10 -3.29 18.57
CA ASN A 375 -22.87 -4.00 17.54
C ASN A 375 -22.37 -5.43 17.25
N LYS A 376 -21.28 -5.88 17.91
CA LYS A 376 -20.63 -7.18 17.74
C LYS A 376 -20.08 -7.45 16.33
N HIS A 377 -19.67 -6.42 15.61
CA HIS A 377 -19.07 -6.58 14.28
C HIS A 377 -17.71 -7.28 14.34
N SER A 378 -17.39 -8.01 13.29
CA SER A 378 -16.13 -8.72 13.12
C SER A 378 -14.93 -7.79 12.91
N SER A 379 -13.80 -8.06 13.58
CA SER A 379 -12.49 -7.41 13.31
C SER A 379 -11.74 -8.01 12.11
N VAL A 380 -12.35 -8.97 11.44
CA VAL A 380 -11.80 -9.66 10.28
C VAL A 380 -12.72 -9.49 9.08
N LEU A 381 -12.13 -9.57 7.87
CA LEU A 381 -12.87 -9.56 6.61
C LEU A 381 -14.05 -10.54 6.71
N PRO A 382 -15.31 -10.12 6.45
CA PRO A 382 -16.48 -10.91 6.79
C PRO A 382 -16.51 -12.29 6.12
N LYS A 383 -17.15 -13.25 6.78
CA LYS A 383 -17.21 -14.64 6.32
C LYS A 383 -17.76 -14.73 4.89
N GLY A 384 -17.07 -15.47 4.04
CA GLY A 384 -17.47 -15.65 2.64
C GLY A 384 -17.15 -14.49 1.71
N SER A 385 -16.40 -13.48 2.18
CA SER A 385 -15.89 -12.41 1.31
C SER A 385 -14.92 -12.95 0.27
N SER A 386 -14.94 -12.38 -0.93
CA SER A 386 -14.03 -12.68 -2.03
C SER A 386 -13.46 -11.41 -2.62
N VAL A 387 -12.13 -11.30 -2.65
CA VAL A 387 -11.39 -10.24 -3.32
C VAL A 387 -10.58 -10.87 -4.44
N THR A 388 -10.81 -10.43 -5.68
CA THR A 388 -10.07 -10.88 -6.86
C THR A 388 -9.30 -9.73 -7.45
N ILE A 389 -7.97 -9.82 -7.51
CA ILE A 389 -7.08 -8.90 -8.21
C ILE A 389 -6.60 -9.61 -9.46
N GLN A 390 -6.93 -9.12 -10.64
CA GLN A 390 -6.63 -9.84 -11.88
C GLN A 390 -6.22 -8.95 -13.04
N ASN A 391 -5.43 -9.51 -13.95
CA ASN A 391 -4.95 -8.84 -15.17
C ASN A 391 -4.25 -7.50 -14.90
N CYS A 392 -3.70 -7.30 -13.70
CA CYS A 392 -3.06 -6.04 -13.31
C CYS A 392 -1.57 -6.07 -13.63
N VAL A 393 -0.99 -4.92 -14.00
CA VAL A 393 0.43 -4.80 -14.34
C VAL A 393 1.05 -3.63 -13.58
N ASN A 394 2.17 -3.88 -12.89
CA ASN A 394 2.98 -2.82 -12.28
C ASN A 394 4.29 -2.63 -13.04
N TYR A 395 4.49 -1.47 -13.66
CA TYR A 395 5.78 -1.03 -14.22
C TYR A 395 6.54 -0.10 -13.29
N ALA A 396 5.86 0.52 -12.31
CA ALA A 396 6.45 1.51 -11.44
C ALA A 396 7.43 0.91 -10.42
N THR A 397 8.40 1.72 -10.00
CA THR A 397 9.28 1.37 -8.87
C THR A 397 8.48 1.47 -7.56
N VAL A 398 8.58 0.45 -6.72
CA VAL A 398 7.82 0.30 -5.47
C VAL A 398 8.81 0.16 -4.31
N GLU A 399 8.78 1.08 -3.35
CA GLU A 399 9.74 1.13 -2.26
C GLU A 399 9.06 1.35 -0.89
N SER A 400 9.47 0.55 0.09
CA SER A 400 9.19 0.84 1.51
C SER A 400 10.39 1.56 2.13
N ALA A 401 10.22 2.82 2.52
CA ALA A 401 11.29 3.66 3.09
C ALA A 401 11.76 3.14 4.47
N ALA A 402 10.84 2.63 5.28
CA ALA A 402 11.09 2.11 6.63
C ALA A 402 11.76 0.74 6.64
N ALA A 403 12.08 0.15 5.47
CA ALA A 403 12.99 -0.99 5.36
C ALA A 403 14.35 -0.73 6.02
N SER A 404 14.62 0.54 6.32
CA SER A 404 15.80 0.99 6.99
C SER A 404 15.76 0.91 8.53
N TYR A 405 14.59 0.78 9.17
CA TYR A 405 14.53 0.94 10.65
C TYR A 405 13.40 0.17 11.37
N SER A 406 12.36 -0.33 10.69
CA SER A 406 11.17 -0.93 11.32
C SER A 406 10.97 -2.40 10.95
N SER A 407 10.26 -3.18 11.78
CA SER A 407 10.05 -4.63 11.60
C SER A 407 8.85 -5.02 10.72
N TYR A 408 8.26 -4.08 9.97
CA TYR A 408 7.03 -4.30 9.18
C TYR A 408 7.07 -3.59 7.82
N ALA A 409 8.26 -3.51 7.23
CA ALA A 409 8.51 -2.77 6.00
C ALA A 409 8.29 -3.64 4.74
N THR A 410 7.04 -3.72 4.28
CA THR A 410 6.63 -4.58 3.16
C THR A 410 6.57 -3.84 1.83
N ALA A 411 7.04 -4.48 0.76
CA ALA A 411 6.93 -3.96 -0.61
C ALA A 411 6.51 -5.07 -1.58
N GLY A 412 5.37 -4.87 -2.27
CA GLY A 412 4.81 -5.86 -3.21
C GLY A 412 4.48 -5.25 -4.57
N GLY A 413 4.81 -5.92 -5.67
CA GLY A 413 4.51 -5.37 -7.00
C GLY A 413 3.02 -5.15 -7.24
N ILE A 414 2.16 -6.07 -6.77
CA ILE A 414 0.70 -5.97 -6.91
C ILE A 414 0.02 -5.71 -5.56
N LEU A 415 0.35 -6.50 -4.54
CA LEU A 415 -0.25 -6.41 -3.21
C LEU A 415 0.83 -6.31 -2.13
N SER A 416 0.75 -5.34 -1.21
CA SER A 416 1.73 -5.27 -0.13
C SER A 416 1.44 -6.37 0.89
N ILE A 417 0.29 -6.29 1.55
CA ILE A 417 -0.02 -7.15 2.69
C ILE A 417 -1.49 -7.54 2.74
N THR A 418 -1.75 -8.69 3.34
CA THR A 418 -3.08 -9.03 3.82
C THR A 418 -3.03 -9.41 5.29
N ASN A 419 -4.06 -9.01 6.04
CA ASN A 419 -4.21 -9.33 7.44
C ASN A 419 -5.68 -9.58 7.78
N GLN A 420 -5.98 -10.12 8.97
CA GLN A 420 -7.33 -10.12 9.53
C GLN A 420 -8.39 -10.70 8.58
N ARG A 421 -8.17 -11.91 8.08
CA ARG A 421 -9.12 -12.59 7.18
C ARG A 421 -10.07 -13.51 7.97
N GLY A 422 -11.38 -13.34 7.78
CA GLY A 422 -12.39 -14.17 8.41
C GLY A 422 -12.56 -15.53 7.75
N GLU A 423 -13.52 -16.30 8.27
CA GLU A 423 -13.72 -17.67 7.80
C GLU A 423 -14.14 -17.75 6.33
N ASN A 424 -13.65 -18.76 5.60
CA ASN A 424 -14.04 -19.02 4.20
C ASN A 424 -13.88 -17.81 3.26
N THR A 425 -13.00 -16.87 3.59
CA THR A 425 -12.68 -15.75 2.70
C THR A 425 -11.76 -16.23 1.58
N LEU A 426 -11.82 -15.59 0.41
CA LEU A 426 -10.95 -15.88 -0.73
C LEU A 426 -10.26 -14.61 -1.20
N LEU A 427 -8.93 -14.61 -1.18
CA LEU A 427 -8.12 -13.63 -1.90
C LEU A 427 -7.52 -14.33 -3.12
N LYS A 428 -7.89 -13.91 -4.34
CA LYS A 428 -7.34 -14.43 -5.59
C LYS A 428 -6.54 -13.35 -6.30
N ILE A 429 -5.28 -13.63 -6.63
CA ILE A 429 -4.43 -12.82 -7.51
C ILE A 429 -4.20 -13.64 -8.78
N TYR A 430 -4.60 -13.12 -9.94
CA TYR A 430 -4.67 -13.93 -11.16
C TYR A 430 -4.20 -13.17 -12.40
N LYS A 431 -3.27 -13.72 -13.18
CA LYS A 431 -2.78 -13.05 -14.41
C LYS A 431 -2.20 -11.66 -14.17
N CYS A 432 -1.59 -11.44 -13.00
CA CYS A 432 -0.94 -10.17 -12.70
C CYS A 432 0.55 -10.23 -12.99
N GLN A 433 1.13 -9.10 -13.40
CA GLN A 433 2.55 -9.00 -13.71
C GLN A 433 3.20 -7.85 -12.96
N ASN A 434 4.36 -8.10 -12.37
CA ASN A 434 5.24 -7.03 -11.93
C ASN A 434 6.43 -6.90 -12.88
N ARG A 435 6.71 -5.69 -13.34
CA ARG A 435 7.82 -5.32 -14.23
C ARG A 435 8.69 -4.22 -13.62
N GLY A 436 8.19 -3.51 -12.62
CA GLY A 436 8.93 -2.49 -11.86
C GLY A 436 9.83 -3.06 -10.77
N VAL A 437 10.82 -2.27 -10.36
CA VAL A 437 11.75 -2.65 -9.28
C VAL A 437 11.06 -2.57 -7.93
N ILE A 438 11.22 -3.60 -7.08
CA ILE A 438 10.64 -3.64 -5.74
C ILE A 438 11.75 -3.58 -4.69
N ARG A 439 11.64 -2.65 -3.73
CA ARG A 439 12.62 -2.45 -2.65
C ARG A 439 11.92 -2.43 -1.28
N GLY A 440 12.42 -3.21 -0.33
CA GLY A 440 11.83 -3.26 1.01
C GLY A 440 12.53 -4.27 1.92
N GLN A 441 12.09 -4.41 3.17
CA GLN A 441 12.62 -5.45 4.07
C GLN A 441 12.00 -6.81 3.74
N TRP A 442 10.68 -6.83 3.55
CA TRP A 442 9.91 -7.99 3.08
C TRP A 442 9.39 -7.69 1.67
N VAL A 443 9.90 -8.41 0.70
CA VAL A 443 9.72 -8.10 -0.72
C VAL A 443 9.11 -9.29 -1.44
N GLY A 444 8.03 -9.04 -2.18
CA GLY A 444 7.44 -10.02 -3.09
C GLY A 444 7.18 -9.42 -4.46
N GLY A 445 7.58 -10.13 -5.52
CA GLY A 445 7.33 -9.66 -6.89
C GLY A 445 5.84 -9.44 -7.17
N ILE A 446 4.95 -10.30 -6.67
CA ILE A 446 3.51 -10.12 -6.75
C ILE A 446 2.94 -9.65 -5.41
N MET A 447 3.28 -10.35 -4.32
CA MET A 447 2.69 -10.09 -3.02
C MET A 447 3.73 -10.17 -1.90
N ALA A 448 3.80 -9.15 -1.04
CA ALA A 448 4.89 -9.08 -0.06
C ALA A 448 4.64 -9.95 1.18
N ASP A 449 3.46 -9.86 1.80
CA ASP A 449 3.24 -10.47 3.13
C ASP A 449 1.78 -10.94 3.38
N SER A 450 1.63 -11.95 4.25
CA SER A 450 0.33 -12.39 4.78
C SER A 450 0.41 -12.66 6.28
N TRP A 451 -0.53 -12.07 7.01
CA TRP A 451 -0.78 -12.30 8.43
C TRP A 451 -2.17 -12.90 8.64
N ALA A 452 -2.30 -13.84 9.59
CA ALA A 452 -3.58 -14.37 10.05
C ALA A 452 -3.74 -14.09 11.55
N SER A 453 -4.53 -13.07 11.91
CA SER A 453 -4.63 -12.59 13.31
C SER A 453 -5.90 -13.02 14.05
N ASN A 454 -6.57 -14.12 13.66
CA ASN A 454 -7.76 -14.62 14.37
C ASN A 454 -7.42 -15.44 15.64
N THR A 455 -6.24 -15.26 16.21
CA THR A 455 -5.75 -16.03 17.37
C THR A 455 -6.11 -15.39 18.71
N THR A 456 -7.21 -15.82 19.32
CA THR A 456 -7.37 -15.63 20.78
C THR A 456 -6.44 -16.59 21.52
N ALA A 457 -5.32 -16.08 22.05
CA ALA A 457 -4.54 -16.80 23.05
C ALA A 457 -5.40 -16.93 24.34
N LYS A 458 -5.48 -18.14 24.92
CA LYS A 458 -6.00 -18.26 26.29
C LYS A 458 -5.00 -17.56 27.22
N ASN A 459 -5.46 -16.55 27.96
CA ASN A 459 -4.67 -15.82 28.97
C ASN A 459 -3.85 -16.79 29.85
N GLY A 460 -2.53 -16.64 29.86
CA GLY A 460 -1.62 -17.32 30.79
C GLY A 460 -0.37 -17.99 30.21
N SER A 461 -0.12 -17.95 28.89
CA SER A 461 1.08 -18.56 28.29
C SER A 461 2.10 -17.49 27.92
N SER A 462 3.29 -17.53 28.53
CA SER A 462 4.40 -16.64 28.17
C SER A 462 4.87 -16.92 26.74
N TRP A 463 5.08 -15.85 25.97
CA TRP A 463 5.80 -15.90 24.70
C TRP A 463 7.26 -16.27 24.96
N THR A 464 7.60 -17.54 24.75
CA THR A 464 9.00 -17.99 24.67
C THR A 464 9.14 -18.81 23.40
N PRO A 465 9.76 -18.26 22.34
CA PRO A 465 10.11 -19.07 21.18
C PRO A 465 11.12 -20.13 21.65
N SER A 466 10.71 -21.39 21.61
CA SER A 466 11.61 -22.53 21.80
C SER A 466 11.89 -23.14 20.44
N ILE A 467 13.17 -23.22 20.06
CA ILE A 467 13.61 -24.10 18.98
C ILE A 467 13.33 -25.53 19.46
N VAL A 468 12.33 -26.20 18.87
CA VAL A 468 12.08 -27.61 19.16
C VAL A 468 12.90 -28.40 18.16
N GLU A 469 14.03 -28.94 18.61
CA GLU A 469 14.75 -29.97 17.87
C GLU A 469 13.93 -31.26 17.89
N ASP A 470 13.11 -31.46 16.86
CA ASP A 470 12.51 -32.77 16.63
C ASP A 470 13.46 -33.62 15.78
N LYS A 471 14.16 -34.56 16.42
CA LYS A 471 15.03 -35.53 15.74
C LYS A 471 14.25 -36.67 15.07
N THR A 472 12.90 -36.63 15.08
CA THR A 472 12.08 -37.78 14.67
C THR A 472 11.18 -37.54 13.46
N SER A 473 10.98 -36.29 13.02
CA SER A 473 10.21 -35.97 11.81
C SER A 473 11.11 -35.96 10.56
N MET A 474 11.52 -37.14 10.12
CA MET A 474 12.12 -37.32 8.80
C MET A 474 11.01 -37.52 7.76
N ILE A 475 10.91 -36.60 6.80
CA ILE A 475 10.22 -36.85 5.52
C ILE A 475 11.34 -36.85 4.46
N ASN A 476 11.51 -37.98 3.76
CA ASN A 476 12.60 -38.23 2.80
C ASN A 476 14.05 -38.17 3.37
N GLY A 477 14.23 -38.35 4.69
CA GLY A 477 15.56 -38.52 5.28
C GLY A 477 16.33 -37.22 5.61
N GLU A 478 15.67 -36.07 5.61
CA GLU A 478 16.25 -34.79 6.02
C GLU A 478 15.67 -34.28 7.35
N THR A 479 16.48 -33.54 8.10
CA THR A 479 16.11 -32.93 9.40
C THR A 479 15.74 -31.46 9.17
N TYR A 480 14.57 -31.02 9.63
CA TYR A 480 14.10 -29.64 9.47
C TYR A 480 14.05 -28.92 10.83
N ALA A 481 14.72 -27.76 10.93
CA ALA A 481 14.58 -26.89 12.09
C ALA A 481 13.28 -26.07 11.99
N CYS A 482 12.32 -26.34 12.87
CA CYS A 482 11.06 -25.60 12.93
C CYS A 482 11.02 -24.76 14.21
N ILE A 483 10.67 -23.48 14.11
CA ILE A 483 10.34 -22.64 15.27
C ILE A 483 8.89 -22.99 15.67
N ALA A 484 8.72 -23.87 16.64
CA ALA A 484 7.39 -24.28 17.12
C ALA A 484 6.99 -23.45 18.35
N ASN A 485 5.84 -22.77 18.26
CA ASN A 485 5.22 -22.08 19.40
C ASN A 485 4.36 -23.09 20.19
N SER A 486 4.57 -23.19 21.51
CA SER A 486 3.98 -24.22 22.37
C SER A 486 2.56 -23.93 22.90
N GLY A 487 1.92 -22.85 22.41
CA GLY A 487 0.55 -22.48 22.79
C GLY A 487 -0.54 -23.24 22.03
N SER A 488 -1.56 -23.74 22.72
CA SER A 488 -2.74 -24.34 22.08
C SER A 488 -3.65 -23.25 21.49
N PHE A 489 -3.50 -22.94 20.21
CA PHE A 489 -4.41 -22.05 19.48
C PHE A 489 -5.50 -22.89 18.79
N LYS A 490 -6.78 -22.52 18.98
CA LYS A 490 -7.88 -23.06 18.16
C LYS A 490 -8.05 -22.14 16.96
N TYR A 491 -7.76 -22.66 15.77
CA TYR A 491 -7.95 -21.97 14.51
C TYR A 491 -9.22 -22.50 13.84
N ASN A 492 -10.26 -21.69 13.71
CA ASN A 492 -11.43 -22.03 12.90
C ASN A 492 -11.24 -21.43 11.48
N ASN A 493 -11.12 -22.28 10.46
CA ASN A 493 -11.26 -22.03 9.01
C ASN A 493 -10.81 -20.67 8.46
N ALA A 494 -9.54 -20.28 8.55
CA ALA A 494 -9.10 -19.01 7.96
C ALA A 494 -9.18 -18.95 6.42
N GLY A 495 -9.21 -17.72 5.90
CA GLY A 495 -9.29 -17.44 4.46
C GLY A 495 -8.19 -18.05 3.60
N LYS A 496 -8.56 -18.39 2.35
CA LYS A 496 -7.69 -18.94 1.30
C LYS A 496 -7.04 -17.83 0.48
N ILE A 497 -5.77 -17.98 0.14
CA ILE A 497 -5.06 -17.12 -0.83
C ILE A 497 -4.71 -17.98 -2.05
N VAL A 498 -5.00 -17.48 -3.25
CA VAL A 498 -4.62 -18.13 -4.52
C VAL A 498 -3.87 -17.11 -5.37
N ILE A 499 -2.63 -17.41 -5.76
CA ILE A 499 -1.83 -16.65 -6.71
C ILE A 499 -1.62 -17.55 -7.93
N GLU A 500 -2.14 -17.15 -9.09
CA GLU A 500 -2.22 -18.04 -10.24
C GLU A 500 -1.89 -17.30 -11.55
N ASN A 501 -1.07 -17.90 -12.41
CA ASN A 501 -0.67 -17.31 -13.70
C ASN A 501 -0.02 -15.92 -13.57
N CYS A 502 0.77 -15.68 -12.52
CA CYS A 502 1.36 -14.37 -12.25
C CYS A 502 2.88 -14.37 -12.46
N ASP A 503 3.40 -13.30 -13.05
CA ASP A 503 4.82 -13.21 -13.39
C ASP A 503 5.51 -12.01 -12.75
N ASN A 504 6.73 -12.21 -12.26
CA ASN A 504 7.60 -11.12 -11.87
C ASN A 504 8.78 -10.97 -12.85
N TYR A 505 8.86 -9.86 -13.56
CA TYR A 505 9.99 -9.46 -14.40
C TYR A 505 10.87 -8.40 -13.74
N GLY A 506 10.36 -7.72 -12.71
CA GLY A 506 11.07 -6.65 -12.02
C GLY A 506 12.11 -7.16 -11.01
N ASN A 507 13.20 -6.42 -10.86
CA ASN A 507 14.22 -6.76 -9.87
C ASN A 507 13.70 -6.57 -8.44
N LEU A 508 14.09 -7.47 -7.55
CA LEU A 508 13.71 -7.46 -6.15
C LEU A 508 14.95 -7.18 -5.30
N VAL A 509 14.87 -6.17 -4.44
CA VAL A 509 15.97 -5.73 -3.58
C VAL A 509 15.52 -5.78 -2.13
N GLY A 510 16.03 -6.76 -1.39
CA GLY A 510 15.89 -6.80 0.06
C GLY A 510 16.79 -5.78 0.72
N ARG A 511 16.24 -4.82 1.45
CA ARG A 511 17.00 -3.77 2.11
C ARG A 511 16.94 -3.92 3.62
N LEU A 512 18.10 -3.82 4.26
CA LEU A 512 18.23 -3.71 5.70
C LEU A 512 19.22 -2.59 6.02
N LYS A 513 18.73 -1.53 6.64
CA LYS A 513 19.62 -0.57 7.29
C LYS A 513 19.60 -0.85 8.79
N ILE A 514 20.79 -0.88 9.38
CA ILE A 514 20.94 -1.16 10.80
C ILE A 514 21.40 0.13 11.46
N SER A 515 20.47 0.84 12.08
CA SER A 515 20.78 2.05 12.86
C SER A 515 21.45 1.69 14.19
N PRO A 516 22.37 2.52 14.70
CA PRO A 516 22.93 2.39 16.04
C PRO A 516 21.93 2.65 17.18
N ASN A 517 20.65 2.95 16.87
CA ASN A 517 19.66 3.29 17.87
C ASN A 517 19.49 2.19 18.93
N ILE A 518 19.84 2.59 20.14
CA ILE A 518 19.57 1.96 21.41
C ILE A 518 18.16 2.35 21.84
N ASN A 519 17.38 1.36 22.28
CA ASN A 519 16.05 1.57 22.80
C ASN A 519 16.07 2.33 24.12
N LYS A 520 14.89 2.65 24.66
CA LYS A 520 14.75 3.37 25.95
C LYS A 520 15.48 2.69 27.13
N ASP A 521 15.82 1.41 26.99
CA ASP A 521 16.56 0.60 27.97
C ASP A 521 18.07 0.47 27.67
N ASN A 522 18.62 1.28 26.75
CA ASN A 522 20.02 1.27 26.37
C ASN A 522 20.48 -0.07 25.72
N LYS A 523 19.55 -0.85 25.16
CA LYS A 523 19.81 -2.09 24.41
C LYS A 523 19.62 -1.84 22.92
N PRO A 524 20.33 -2.56 22.02
CA PRO A 524 20.03 -2.49 20.59
C PRO A 524 18.57 -2.91 20.37
N ASP A 525 17.76 -2.08 19.70
CA ASP A 525 16.35 -2.42 19.44
C ASP A 525 16.20 -3.58 18.44
N ASN A 526 17.29 -3.96 17.74
CA ASN A 526 17.26 -4.78 16.54
C ASN A 526 18.22 -5.98 16.58
N ILE A 527 18.08 -6.88 17.56
CA ILE A 527 18.95 -8.07 17.66
C ILE A 527 18.54 -9.17 16.65
N SER A 528 17.33 -9.09 16.07
CA SER A 528 16.81 -10.07 15.10
C SER A 528 15.90 -9.41 14.04
N GLN A 529 16.48 -8.80 13.01
CA GLN A 529 15.71 -8.39 11.82
C GLN A 529 16.00 -9.37 10.67
N SER A 530 14.94 -9.90 10.05
CA SER A 530 15.02 -10.77 8.87
C SER A 530 14.71 -9.97 7.61
N ILE A 531 15.51 -10.18 6.57
CA ILE A 531 15.18 -9.80 5.20
C ILE A 531 14.54 -11.02 4.54
N MET A 532 13.39 -10.83 3.90
CA MET A 532 12.75 -11.89 3.12
C MET A 532 12.45 -11.37 1.73
N VAL A 533 13.03 -12.01 0.72
CA VAL A 533 12.81 -11.66 -0.68
C VAL A 533 12.35 -12.89 -1.43
N GLY A 534 11.10 -12.86 -1.88
CA GLY A 534 10.48 -13.93 -2.64
C GLY A 534 10.12 -13.50 -4.05
N GLY A 535 10.48 -14.33 -5.04
CA GLY A 535 10.24 -14.05 -6.46
C GLY A 535 8.78 -13.71 -6.77
N ILE A 536 7.84 -14.46 -6.20
CA ILE A 536 6.39 -14.21 -6.32
C ILE A 536 5.81 -13.70 -5.00
N PHE A 537 6.15 -14.35 -3.89
CA PHE A 537 5.57 -14.13 -2.58
C PHE A 537 6.65 -13.99 -1.50
N GLY A 538 6.64 -12.88 -0.76
CA GLY A 538 7.75 -12.46 0.11
C GLY A 538 7.83 -13.15 1.47
N HIS A 539 6.80 -13.03 2.30
CA HIS A 539 6.79 -13.52 3.67
C HIS A 539 5.43 -14.10 4.07
N TYR A 540 5.45 -15.24 4.77
CA TYR A 540 4.26 -15.84 5.36
C TYR A 540 4.42 -15.93 6.87
N THR A 541 3.74 -15.05 7.61
CA THR A 541 3.60 -15.18 9.06
C THR A 541 2.29 -15.84 9.40
N ASP A 542 2.37 -17.13 9.67
CA ASP A 542 1.31 -17.82 10.38
C ASP A 542 1.91 -18.60 11.53
N SER A 543 1.54 -18.20 12.75
CA SER A 543 1.78 -18.99 13.95
C SER A 543 0.85 -20.22 14.03
N ALA A 544 0.18 -20.61 12.93
CA ALA A 544 -0.45 -21.90 12.77
C ALA A 544 0.56 -22.99 13.09
N GLY A 545 0.45 -23.51 14.31
CA GLY A 545 1.34 -24.53 14.84
C GLY A 545 1.41 -25.68 13.86
N ILE A 546 2.62 -25.94 13.37
CA ILE A 546 2.97 -27.24 12.83
C ILE A 546 2.76 -28.22 13.98
N THR A 547 1.60 -28.86 14.01
CA THR A 547 1.38 -29.99 14.92
C THR A 547 1.93 -31.19 14.20
N PHE A 548 3.20 -31.52 14.45
CA PHE A 548 3.72 -32.80 14.02
C PHE A 548 2.92 -33.91 14.71
N GLY A 549 2.38 -34.81 13.88
CA GLY A 549 1.63 -35.96 14.32
C GLY A 549 2.45 -36.84 15.24
N SER A 550 1.78 -37.36 16.27
CA SER A 550 2.26 -38.22 17.36
C SER A 550 3.23 -37.58 18.37
N LYS A 551 2.66 -37.10 19.48
CA LYS A 551 3.41 -37.00 20.75
C LYS A 551 3.78 -38.42 21.20
N TYR A 552 5.06 -38.72 21.29
CA TYR A 552 5.51 -39.89 22.05
C TYR A 552 5.88 -39.45 23.48
N SER A 553 5.40 -40.16 24.50
CA SER A 553 5.88 -40.02 25.88
C SER A 553 6.69 -41.24 26.27
N TYR A 554 7.90 -41.07 26.78
CA TYR A 554 8.70 -42.18 27.30
C TYR A 554 8.28 -42.50 28.74
N ASP A 555 7.75 -43.72 28.97
CA ASP A 555 7.46 -44.21 30.31
C ASP A 555 8.73 -44.83 30.90
N ALA A 556 9.48 -44.03 31.65
CA ALA A 556 10.75 -44.43 32.24
C ALA A 556 10.65 -45.63 33.21
N LYS A 557 9.45 -45.95 33.71
CA LYS A 557 9.25 -47.14 34.57
C LYS A 557 9.08 -48.43 33.77
N LYS A 558 8.68 -48.32 32.49
CA LYS A 558 8.44 -49.46 31.60
C LYS A 558 9.46 -49.58 30.48
N GLY A 559 10.27 -48.55 30.26
CA GLY A 559 11.29 -48.54 29.21
C GLY A 559 10.71 -48.43 27.79
N GLU A 560 9.49 -47.91 27.65
CA GLU A 560 8.76 -47.90 26.38
C GLU A 560 8.27 -46.49 26.01
N TRP A 561 8.25 -46.22 24.71
CA TRP A 561 7.64 -45.02 24.15
C TRP A 561 6.15 -45.25 23.87
N LYS A 562 5.28 -44.50 24.55
CA LYS A 562 3.85 -44.48 24.27
C LYS A 562 3.52 -43.42 23.24
N GLN A 563 3.00 -43.84 22.10
CA GLN A 563 2.40 -42.96 21.12
C GLN A 563 1.06 -42.45 21.67
N HIS A 564 0.94 -41.14 21.87
CA HIS A 564 -0.35 -40.51 22.08
C HIS A 564 -1.00 -40.31 20.71
N VAL A 565 -2.07 -41.06 20.46
CA VAL A 565 -2.98 -40.80 19.33
C VAL A 565 -3.76 -39.54 19.68
N ASP A 566 -3.19 -38.39 19.38
CA ASP A 566 -3.90 -37.13 19.44
C ASP A 566 -4.74 -37.05 18.16
N SER A 567 -6.05 -37.32 18.26
CA SER A 567 -7.01 -37.30 17.15
C SER A 567 -7.34 -35.88 16.67
N ARG A 568 -6.40 -34.94 16.81
CA ARG A 568 -6.52 -33.60 16.26
C ARG A 568 -6.16 -33.71 14.80
N GLU A 569 -7.19 -33.86 13.96
CA GLU A 569 -7.08 -33.66 12.51
C GLU A 569 -6.20 -32.44 12.26
N ALA A 570 -5.12 -32.63 11.51
CA ALA A 570 -4.25 -31.53 11.12
C ALA A 570 -5.13 -30.48 10.42
N LEU A 571 -5.33 -29.34 11.09
CA LEU A 571 -6.02 -28.17 10.55
C LEU A 571 -5.14 -27.59 9.44
N THR A 572 -5.16 -28.25 8.29
CA THR A 572 -4.45 -27.94 7.03
C THR A 572 -5.19 -26.87 6.21
N ASN A 573 -6.01 -26.05 6.87
CA ASN A 573 -6.97 -25.16 6.21
C ASN A 573 -6.38 -23.79 5.82
N TYR A 574 -5.10 -23.56 6.07
CA TYR A 574 -4.38 -22.39 5.57
C TYR A 574 -3.69 -22.74 4.26
N ARG A 575 -4.24 -22.28 3.13
CA ARG A 575 -3.65 -22.51 1.81
C ARG A 575 -3.39 -21.17 1.14
N VAL A 576 -2.13 -20.75 1.15
CA VAL A 576 -1.58 -19.97 0.04
C VAL A 576 -1.31 -20.98 -1.07
N GLU A 577 -1.96 -20.82 -2.21
CA GLU A 577 -1.80 -21.68 -3.37
C GLU A 577 -1.15 -20.85 -4.48
N ILE A 578 0.08 -21.18 -4.86
CA ILE A 578 0.79 -20.52 -5.96
C ILE A 578 0.84 -21.49 -7.15
N LYS A 579 0.34 -21.07 -8.31
CA LYS A 579 0.20 -21.90 -9.52
C LYS A 579 0.65 -21.17 -10.76
N ASP A 580 1.43 -21.83 -11.60
CA ASP A 580 1.81 -21.31 -12.92
C ASP A 580 2.38 -19.88 -12.85
N CYS A 581 3.20 -19.60 -11.82
CA CYS A 581 3.80 -18.30 -11.62
C CYS A 581 5.31 -18.38 -11.83
N GLU A 582 5.89 -17.39 -12.52
CA GLU A 582 7.31 -17.35 -12.81
C GLU A 582 7.96 -16.04 -12.35
N ASN A 583 9.17 -16.15 -11.79
CA ASN A 583 10.03 -15.00 -11.59
C ASN A 583 11.09 -15.02 -12.70
N TYR A 584 11.40 -13.85 -13.23
CA TYR A 584 12.42 -13.54 -14.23
C TYR A 584 13.34 -12.39 -13.77
N GLY A 585 12.91 -11.62 -12.77
CA GLY A 585 13.70 -10.52 -12.21
C GLY A 585 14.82 -11.01 -11.30
N GLU A 586 15.90 -10.23 -11.22
CA GLU A 586 17.02 -10.52 -10.32
C GLU A 586 16.61 -10.31 -8.87
N ILE A 587 17.09 -11.19 -7.98
CA ILE A 587 16.91 -11.06 -6.54
C ILE A 587 18.25 -10.67 -5.95
N SER A 588 18.28 -9.52 -5.28
CA SER A 588 19.47 -8.95 -4.65
C SER A 588 19.16 -8.44 -3.25
N TYR A 589 20.20 -8.05 -2.51
CA TYR A 589 20.06 -7.41 -1.22
C TYR A 589 21.05 -6.25 -1.07
N GLU A 590 20.65 -5.26 -0.29
CA GLU A 590 21.43 -4.09 0.08
C GLU A 590 21.46 -3.99 1.61
N ASN A 591 22.67 -4.01 2.18
CA ASN A 591 22.88 -3.82 3.61
C ASN A 591 23.63 -2.51 3.84
N GLU A 592 23.08 -1.65 4.70
CA GLU A 592 23.73 -0.40 5.11
C GLU A 592 24.02 -0.47 6.62
N TYR A 593 25.31 -0.52 6.98
CA TYR A 593 25.78 -0.56 8.37
C TYR A 593 26.31 0.81 8.79
N GLU A 594 25.57 1.54 9.62
CA GLU A 594 26.05 2.80 10.20
C GLU A 594 26.74 2.55 11.56
N ASN A 595 28.07 2.72 11.62
CA ASN A 595 28.88 2.93 12.83
C ASN A 595 28.48 2.17 14.11
N SER A 596 28.01 0.94 14.01
CA SER A 596 27.56 0.19 15.18
C SER A 596 28.71 -0.56 15.83
N LYS A 597 28.73 -0.53 17.18
CA LYS A 597 29.66 -1.30 18.02
C LYS A 597 29.19 -2.73 18.31
N TYR A 598 28.04 -3.14 17.76
CA TYR A 598 27.40 -4.42 18.07
C TYR A 598 27.49 -5.42 16.91
N THR A 599 27.58 -6.71 17.24
CA THR A 599 27.47 -7.82 16.28
C THR A 599 25.99 -8.07 15.97
N TYR A 600 25.61 -8.03 14.70
CA TYR A 600 24.24 -8.34 14.25
C TYR A 600 24.16 -9.73 13.65
N THR A 601 23.05 -10.43 13.90
CA THR A 601 22.72 -11.69 13.22
C THR A 601 21.52 -11.41 12.32
N GLY A 602 21.76 -11.20 11.03
CA GLY A 602 20.70 -11.08 10.03
C GLY A 602 20.46 -12.42 9.33
N THR A 603 19.21 -12.84 9.22
CA THR A 603 18.83 -13.97 8.36
C THR A 603 18.30 -13.42 7.05
N VAL A 604 18.94 -13.80 5.93
CA VAL A 604 18.50 -13.46 4.58
C VAL A 604 17.90 -14.70 3.95
N VAL A 605 16.58 -14.71 3.74
CA VAL A 605 15.89 -15.82 3.08
C VAL A 605 15.61 -15.43 1.63
N LEU A 606 16.21 -16.17 0.69
CA LEU A 606 16.04 -15.97 -0.75
C LEU A 606 15.42 -17.23 -1.36
N GLY A 607 14.32 -17.09 -2.10
CA GLY A 607 13.71 -18.23 -2.78
C GLY A 607 12.70 -17.84 -3.87
N LYS A 608 12.47 -18.76 -4.83
CA LYS A 608 11.34 -18.66 -5.79
C LYS A 608 9.99 -18.58 -5.05
N ILE A 609 9.91 -19.20 -3.87
CA ILE A 609 8.73 -19.30 -3.02
C ILE A 609 9.21 -19.23 -1.56
N ALA A 610 8.95 -18.14 -0.84
CA ALA A 610 9.20 -18.08 0.61
C ALA A 610 8.06 -18.75 1.43
N ALA A 611 7.15 -19.47 0.77
CA ALA A 611 6.13 -20.32 1.36
C ALA A 611 6.51 -21.81 1.24
N LEU A 612 6.92 -22.40 2.35
CA LEU A 612 7.06 -23.86 2.50
C LEU A 612 5.67 -24.54 2.43
N GLN A 613 5.09 -24.78 1.24
CA GLN A 613 4.26 -25.98 1.01
C GLN A 613 3.89 -26.30 -0.46
N TYR A 614 4.04 -27.60 -0.77
CA TYR A 614 3.60 -28.45 -1.90
C TYR A 614 2.73 -27.86 -3.03
N GLY A 615 3.27 -27.91 -4.25
CA GLY A 615 2.54 -27.92 -5.53
C GLY A 615 3.32 -28.75 -6.56
N GLU A 616 2.62 -29.51 -7.41
CA GLU A 616 3.20 -30.47 -8.36
C GLU A 616 4.11 -29.81 -9.41
N LYS A 617 5.10 -30.60 -9.86
CA LYS A 617 6.19 -30.26 -10.79
C LYS A 617 5.73 -29.45 -12.01
N THR A 618 6.44 -28.36 -12.30
CA THR A 618 7.29 -28.15 -13.51
C THR A 618 7.73 -26.69 -13.51
N ASN A 619 9.04 -26.41 -13.41
CA ASN A 619 9.61 -25.10 -13.73
C ASN A 619 11.12 -25.27 -13.96
N THR A 620 11.63 -24.72 -15.06
CA THR A 620 13.04 -24.74 -15.47
C THR A 620 13.86 -23.72 -14.65
N PHE A 621 15.14 -24.04 -14.37
CA PHE A 621 16.00 -23.36 -13.37
C PHE A 621 17.36 -22.93 -13.95
N GLU A 622 17.39 -22.01 -14.92
CA GLU A 622 18.68 -21.57 -15.52
C GLU A 622 19.13 -20.14 -15.21
N LYS A 623 18.33 -19.28 -14.55
CA LYS A 623 18.70 -17.86 -14.38
C LYS A 623 18.39 -17.24 -13.01
N MET A 624 18.87 -17.78 -11.88
CA MET A 624 18.79 -17.07 -10.58
C MET A 624 19.92 -17.46 -9.63
N LEU A 625 21.08 -16.81 -9.77
CA LEU A 625 21.99 -16.66 -8.64
C LEU A 625 21.81 -15.25 -8.09
N PRO A 626 21.62 -15.08 -6.76
CA PRO A 626 21.60 -13.76 -6.17
C PRO A 626 22.97 -13.09 -6.35
N THR A 627 22.97 -11.89 -6.92
CA THR A 627 24.13 -11.01 -7.03
C THR A 627 23.98 -9.93 -5.95
N GLY A 628 24.94 -9.82 -5.03
CA GLY A 628 24.88 -8.85 -3.93
C GLY A 628 26.25 -8.22 -3.69
N LYS A 629 26.27 -6.91 -3.47
CA LYS A 629 27.46 -6.14 -3.06
C LYS A 629 27.31 -5.82 -1.57
N ASN A 630 28.25 -6.28 -0.75
CA ASN A 630 28.38 -5.80 0.63
C ASN A 630 29.33 -4.59 0.63
N GLU A 631 28.83 -3.39 0.89
CA GLU A 631 29.67 -2.20 1.09
C GLU A 631 29.92 -2.00 2.59
N TYR A 632 31.20 -1.99 2.98
CA TYR A 632 31.63 -1.88 4.37
C TYR A 632 32.29 -0.52 4.62
N TYR A 633 31.86 0.17 5.67
CA TYR A 633 32.50 1.38 6.20
C TYR A 633 33.16 1.06 7.55
N PRO A 634 34.48 0.81 7.61
CA PRO A 634 35.14 0.51 8.87
C PRO A 634 35.09 1.71 9.82
N SER A 635 34.59 1.49 11.03
CA SER A 635 34.97 2.34 12.16
C SER A 635 36.39 1.95 12.61
N GLN A 636 37.24 2.93 12.89
CA GLN A 636 38.56 2.69 13.44
C GLN A 636 38.43 1.97 14.80
N GLY A 637 38.77 0.67 14.85
CA GLY A 637 39.02 -0.06 16.10
C GLY A 637 38.10 -1.23 16.45
N ALA A 638 37.25 -1.75 15.56
CA ALA A 638 36.42 -2.92 15.87
C ALA A 638 37.20 -4.26 15.75
N THR A 639 37.25 -5.06 16.83
CA THR A 639 37.95 -6.37 16.91
C THR A 639 37.01 -7.58 17.03
N SER A 640 35.74 -7.50 16.63
CA SER A 640 34.76 -8.58 16.85
C SER A 640 34.39 -9.37 15.59
N LYS A 641 34.27 -10.70 15.77
CA LYS A 641 33.82 -11.69 14.77
C LYS A 641 32.46 -11.31 14.17
N ILE A 642 32.37 -11.41 12.85
CA ILE A 642 31.15 -11.25 12.05
C ILE A 642 30.55 -12.65 11.84
N THR A 643 29.24 -12.80 12.05
CA THR A 643 28.50 -14.03 11.71
C THR A 643 27.79 -13.78 10.38
N PHE A 644 28.07 -14.59 9.35
CA PHE A 644 27.50 -14.43 8.02
C PHE A 644 26.02 -14.81 7.96
N ALA A 645 25.28 -14.17 7.05
CA ALA A 645 23.89 -14.49 6.75
C ALA A 645 23.73 -15.94 6.30
N SER A 646 22.78 -16.66 6.90
CA SER A 646 22.40 -18.01 6.48
C SER A 646 21.53 -17.93 5.22
N ILE A 647 22.08 -18.25 4.05
CA ILE A 647 21.28 -18.43 2.82
C ILE A 647 20.82 -19.89 2.76
N VAL A 648 19.51 -20.12 2.88
CA VAL A 648 18.92 -21.46 2.85
C VAL A 648 18.52 -21.81 1.41
N PHE A 649 19.22 -22.75 0.78
CA PHE A 649 18.84 -23.32 -0.51
C PHE A 649 18.10 -24.65 -0.31
N ASN A 650 17.05 -24.89 -1.09
CA ASN A 650 16.50 -26.25 -1.25
C ASN A 650 17.27 -26.97 -2.37
N ALA A 651 18.00 -28.03 -2.02
CA ALA A 651 18.87 -28.76 -2.93
C ALA A 651 18.12 -29.51 -4.05
N ASP A 652 16.82 -29.78 -3.89
CA ASP A 652 16.00 -30.44 -4.90
C ASP A 652 15.58 -29.53 -6.06
N ASN A 653 15.88 -28.23 -5.99
CA ASN A 653 15.54 -27.23 -7.01
C ASN A 653 16.61 -27.07 -8.11
N PHE A 654 17.71 -27.81 -8.07
CA PHE A 654 18.79 -27.72 -9.06
C PHE A 654 18.86 -28.97 -9.93
N GLU A 655 18.31 -28.92 -11.14
CA GLU A 655 18.48 -29.98 -12.14
C GLU A 655 19.86 -29.88 -12.83
N GLY A 656 20.51 -31.03 -13.07
CA GLY A 656 21.75 -31.08 -13.86
C GLY A 656 23.01 -30.57 -13.14
N VAL A 657 23.04 -30.63 -11.80
CA VAL A 657 24.24 -30.42 -10.98
C VAL A 657 24.38 -31.62 -10.06
N ASP A 658 25.56 -32.22 -9.98
CA ASP A 658 25.82 -33.20 -8.94
C ASP A 658 25.52 -32.56 -7.59
N LYS A 659 24.75 -33.25 -6.73
CA LYS A 659 24.33 -32.78 -5.39
C LYS A 659 25.50 -32.75 -4.40
N THR A 660 26.62 -32.17 -4.80
CA THR A 660 27.87 -32.03 -4.05
C THR A 660 28.24 -30.55 -4.02
N MET A 661 28.72 -30.07 -2.87
CA MET A 661 29.05 -28.65 -2.71
C MET A 661 30.06 -28.18 -3.77
N SER A 662 31.06 -29.01 -4.07
CA SER A 662 32.10 -28.69 -5.07
C SER A 662 31.55 -28.53 -6.49
N ALA A 663 30.47 -29.25 -6.86
CA ALA A 663 29.81 -29.07 -8.15
C ALA A 663 28.97 -27.78 -8.18
N TYR A 664 28.36 -27.39 -7.05
CA TYR A 664 27.68 -26.10 -6.92
C TYR A 664 28.67 -24.93 -6.95
N GLU A 665 29.79 -25.01 -6.22
CA GLU A 665 30.85 -24.00 -6.20
C GLU A 665 31.49 -23.81 -7.59
N ALA A 666 31.87 -24.91 -8.24
CA ALA A 666 32.50 -24.87 -9.57
C ALA A 666 31.55 -24.34 -10.66
N LYS A 667 30.25 -24.66 -10.58
CA LYS A 667 29.26 -24.24 -11.59
C LYS A 667 28.82 -22.79 -11.42
N TYR A 668 28.80 -22.27 -10.18
CA TYR A 668 28.09 -21.03 -9.88
C TYR A 668 28.94 -19.90 -9.29
N TYR A 669 30.16 -20.16 -8.78
CA TYR A 669 30.98 -19.11 -8.14
C TYR A 669 32.37 -18.89 -8.76
N GLY A 670 32.80 -19.77 -9.69
CA GLY A 670 34.12 -19.65 -10.32
C GLY A 670 35.28 -19.79 -9.31
N ALA A 671 36.51 -19.89 -9.81
CA ALA A 671 37.68 -20.19 -8.95
C ALA A 671 38.08 -19.08 -7.96
N GLU A 672 37.41 -17.92 -7.97
CA GLU A 672 37.84 -16.71 -7.22
C GLU A 672 36.72 -16.03 -6.39
N GLY A 673 35.55 -16.64 -6.23
CA GLY A 673 34.44 -16.05 -5.47
C GLY A 673 34.57 -16.18 -3.95
N VAL A 674 34.59 -15.04 -3.23
CA VAL A 674 34.50 -14.99 -1.75
C VAL A 674 33.02 -15.06 -1.34
N GLY A 675 32.53 -16.25 -0.99
CA GLY A 675 31.18 -16.45 -0.46
C GLY A 675 31.02 -17.84 0.16
N GLY A 676 30.61 -17.92 1.43
CA GLY A 676 30.41 -19.18 2.16
C GLY A 676 28.94 -19.56 2.32
N ILE A 677 28.64 -20.86 2.23
CA ILE A 677 27.34 -21.44 2.59
C ILE A 677 27.41 -21.96 4.03
N PHE A 678 26.52 -21.50 4.91
CA PHE A 678 26.32 -22.09 6.24
C PHE A 678 25.17 -23.10 6.22
N LEU A 679 25.50 -24.39 6.34
CA LEU A 679 24.54 -25.42 6.76
C LEU A 679 24.66 -25.57 8.27
N THR A 680 23.62 -25.23 9.03
CA THR A 680 23.68 -25.31 10.50
C THR A 680 23.49 -26.74 11.00
N ASN A 681 24.41 -27.19 11.85
CA ASN A 681 24.06 -28.05 12.99
C ASN A 681 24.95 -27.63 14.17
N ASN A 682 24.36 -27.34 15.34
CA ASN A 682 25.09 -26.67 16.43
C ASN A 682 25.40 -27.59 17.62
N THR A 683 26.59 -27.32 18.19
CA THR A 683 27.09 -27.67 19.54
C THR A 683 27.04 -29.12 20.03
N GLY A 684 28.20 -29.78 19.98
CA GLY A 684 28.59 -30.85 20.90
C GLY A 684 30.10 -30.90 21.01
N THR A 685 30.66 -30.48 22.14
CA THR A 685 32.08 -30.65 22.47
C THR A 685 32.38 -32.15 22.63
N GLY A 686 33.02 -32.79 21.66
CA GLY A 686 33.45 -34.18 21.76
C GLY A 686 34.47 -34.52 20.69
N GLU A 687 35.63 -35.02 21.11
CA GLU A 687 36.69 -35.53 20.23
C GLU A 687 36.18 -36.67 19.35
N LEU A 688 36.53 -36.62 18.06
CA LEU A 688 36.17 -37.61 17.05
C LEU A 688 37.12 -38.81 17.09
N ASN A 689 36.68 -39.90 17.71
CA ASN A 689 37.18 -41.25 17.43
C ASN A 689 35.99 -42.14 17.07
N GLY A 690 35.62 -42.14 15.78
CA GLY A 690 34.58 -43.02 15.25
C GLY A 690 34.37 -42.82 13.75
N THR A 691 34.68 -43.86 12.97
CA THR A 691 34.38 -43.96 11.53
C THR A 691 32.87 -43.97 11.31
N ALA A 692 32.32 -42.90 10.73
CA ALA A 692 30.92 -42.82 10.35
C ALA A 692 30.75 -42.99 8.84
N THR A 693 30.04 -44.05 8.44
CA THR A 693 29.47 -44.22 7.10
C THR A 693 28.10 -43.53 7.06
N GLY A 694 28.01 -42.39 6.38
CA GLY A 694 26.78 -41.61 6.20
C GLY A 694 27.10 -40.12 6.11
N ASN A 695 26.61 -39.44 5.07
CA ASN A 695 26.92 -38.06 4.70
C ASN A 695 26.90 -37.08 5.88
N THR A 696 28.06 -36.86 6.49
CA THR A 696 28.31 -35.83 7.50
C THR A 696 29.64 -35.18 7.17
N ILE A 697 29.65 -33.87 6.90
CA ILE A 697 30.88 -33.10 6.67
C ILE A 697 30.85 -31.86 7.58
N ILE A 698 32.00 -31.63 8.24
CA ILE A 698 32.35 -30.45 9.03
C ILE A 698 33.42 -29.68 8.24
N ILE A 699 33.34 -28.35 8.11
CA ILE A 699 34.45 -27.51 7.64
C ILE A 699 34.58 -26.25 8.52
N PHE A 700 35.82 -25.94 8.90
CA PHE A 700 36.28 -24.62 9.37
C PHE A 700 37.18 -23.98 8.30
N GLU A 701 37.08 -22.66 8.12
CA GLU A 701 37.95 -21.87 7.22
C GLU A 701 39.41 -21.78 7.70
N GLY A 702 40.32 -21.65 6.74
CA GLY A 702 41.71 -21.29 6.99
C GLY A 702 41.89 -19.80 7.26
N THR A 703 42.62 -19.48 8.32
CA THR A 703 43.54 -18.32 8.33
C THR A 703 44.86 -18.81 8.93
N THR A 704 45.83 -19.16 8.09
CA THR A 704 47.22 -19.21 8.54
C THR A 704 47.75 -17.78 8.52
N VAL A 705 47.61 -17.07 9.64
CA VAL A 705 48.41 -15.86 9.87
C VAL A 705 49.82 -16.33 10.18
N GLY A 706 50.74 -16.17 9.22
CA GLY A 706 52.16 -16.39 9.46
C GLY A 706 52.65 -15.42 10.52
N TYR A 707 52.95 -15.91 11.71
CA TYR A 707 53.82 -15.23 12.65
C TYR A 707 55.27 -15.64 12.35
N SER A 708 56.12 -14.69 11.94
CA SER A 708 57.56 -14.88 12.05
C SER A 708 57.94 -14.78 13.52
N ALA A 709 58.47 -15.86 14.09
CA ALA A 709 59.24 -15.80 15.32
C ALA A 709 60.74 -15.84 14.93
N VAL A 710 61.40 -14.70 15.17
CA VAL A 710 62.83 -14.34 15.00
C VAL A 710 63.34 -14.25 13.55
#